data_AF-A0A956AM64-F1
#
_entry.id   AF-A0A956AM64-F1
#
_cell.length_a   1.000
_cell.length_b   1.000
_cell.length_c   1.000
_cell.angle_alpha   90.00
_cell.angle_beta   90.00
_cell.angle_gamma   90.00
#
_symmetry.space_group_name_H-M   'P 1'
#
loop_
_entity.id
_entity.type
_entity.pdbx_description
1 polymer ?
#
loop_
_entity_poly.entity_id
_entity_poly.type
_entity_poly.pdbx_seq_one_letter_code
_entity_poly.pdbx_strand_id
1 'polypeptide(L)'
;MTRTKASLDRDLFLAAMVDDAADGHRVLWVGDARSRGPAALAERAERVVVLDTGDGDYDDSDDADGVLLVRPFSDGPPSDPYDVAVVAELSVFRSLRPALERLERLVGDGLLVLVTDPERGLDAEFVQDCVRDVFGAGRWFGQSGFVGDTVAELGVDAIEGAAVDAGLLFETPPLRRFIAVVGAERDRLPGYLVVQTSASDAAAFGAAAHESEDDFEDEDDFEDDDDDDEDDEDDEDEDEAAGTRRQSRPTDAADEDEELEELREQLEASEEYAEEVERALAARDASLARAEDELDKLRDELAQLTAARTGGGTGSSDPGYDDLEARLRDVGRRAAALEQEVERRGTLVRDAVEEAARLRRALGQAPSAGATPAAAVGPSDGGSPSLQEHARLAAELDAARFENDSLRIALDGASGARAAQQELAEAELRGRVRGLQARVAEVSELYDTTRARLALAEADVVDAQERERKLMSEMGELRERFEFELIRARSAEREPTALPDEVRAQIAALERSEAGLSKRVSVLSLQLAAARDLATDAPFEGRIRALQGEVAGLRMRLDERERALTDIRRVGVAAAAVPSDVGAGEVSVAVETELGAQLRAASDAIATLRTQLGLKDGLITRLQLELSDNETVARTSEADAHRLREENERMREALLLASTAVDERDALRRENEALSKSMVEPGRIQALERARDEAKAAAEAALQELLAARAETKKHAAASDASEALKAERDVLLGRVAQSIQARDEARLALKETQEILASVNFGDGAPRSTTAVGIDAPSDEDDIDPVSGQSPEAQDAVAAYLERLQTLESELAGQETLMRSLTAQLEERDDRIRALDRRLAGASPAGSEEEASKRTLLELEERVARLSEELHNERSTRLTAQRRAEQLERSVEASADIAEMAARLKAREGDLGAAEARAKSAQRDVESLRAVLREASAGVEALLSSATAGGDPVTAQRLGELLTQLGRF
;
A
#
# COMPACT_ATOMS: atom_id res chain seq x y z
N MET A 1 5.94 -44.19 -2.93
CA MET A 1 5.78 -43.63 -1.57
C MET A 1 7.08 -42.94 -1.22
N THR A 2 7.20 -41.68 -1.57
CA THR A 2 8.37 -40.84 -1.31
C THR A 2 7.91 -39.73 -0.37
N ARG A 3 8.38 -39.78 0.89
CA ARG A 3 8.19 -38.70 1.88
C ARG A 3 8.83 -37.44 1.30
N THR A 4 8.01 -36.40 1.19
CA THR A 4 8.33 -35.08 0.63
C THR A 4 9.37 -34.36 1.49
N LYS A 5 10.50 -33.97 0.88
CA LYS A 5 11.59 -33.12 1.43
C LYS A 5 11.15 -31.67 1.74
N ALA A 6 9.86 -31.41 1.92
CA ALA A 6 9.32 -30.06 2.09
C ALA A 6 9.14 -29.63 3.56
N SER A 7 9.49 -30.45 4.55
CA SER A 7 9.31 -30.10 5.97
C SER A 7 10.44 -29.26 6.57
N LEU A 8 11.66 -29.32 6.02
CA LEU A 8 12.86 -28.79 6.68
C LEU A 8 12.92 -27.26 6.82
N ASP A 9 12.36 -26.49 5.88
CA ASP A 9 12.37 -25.01 5.93
C ASP A 9 11.12 -24.39 6.59
N ARG A 10 10.05 -25.17 6.82
CA ARG A 10 8.76 -24.65 7.34
C ARG A 10 8.80 -24.29 8.81
N ASP A 11 9.68 -24.92 9.57
CA ASP A 11 9.82 -24.71 11.01
C ASP A 11 10.75 -23.53 11.35
N LEU A 12 11.47 -22.99 10.36
CA LEU A 12 12.23 -21.74 10.48
C LEU A 12 11.30 -20.54 10.76
N PHE A 13 10.09 -20.56 10.20
CA PHE A 13 9.08 -19.54 10.51
C PHE A 13 8.65 -19.57 11.99
N LEU A 14 8.54 -20.77 12.59
CA LEU A 14 8.19 -20.88 14.00
C LEU A 14 9.28 -20.29 14.89
N ALA A 15 10.56 -20.51 14.52
CA ALA A 15 11.69 -19.89 15.16
C ALA A 15 11.64 -18.35 15.04
N ALA A 16 11.46 -17.83 13.83
CA ALA A 16 11.34 -16.39 13.61
C ALA A 16 10.15 -15.75 14.35
N MET A 17 9.04 -16.47 14.52
CA MET A 17 7.88 -15.99 15.28
C MET A 17 8.19 -15.80 16.76
N VAL A 18 9.03 -16.66 17.34
CA VAL A 18 9.34 -16.64 18.78
C VAL A 18 10.72 -16.07 19.08
N ASP A 19 11.46 -15.61 18.08
CA ASP A 19 12.87 -15.17 18.21
C ASP A 19 13.06 -14.13 19.32
N ASP A 20 12.27 -13.06 19.30
CA ASP A 20 12.30 -12.01 20.33
C ASP A 20 11.92 -12.52 21.74
N ALA A 21 11.06 -13.55 21.83
CA ALA A 21 10.66 -14.14 23.10
C ALA A 21 11.67 -15.20 23.59
N ALA A 22 12.45 -15.77 22.68
CA ALA A 22 13.45 -16.79 22.95
C ALA A 22 14.81 -16.20 23.35
N ASP A 23 15.10 -14.95 22.98
CA ASP A 23 16.37 -14.27 23.26
C ASP A 23 16.72 -14.28 24.77
N GLY A 24 17.82 -14.94 25.13
CA GLY A 24 18.27 -15.09 26.52
C GLY A 24 17.37 -15.96 27.41
N HIS A 25 16.42 -16.70 26.84
CA HIS A 25 15.44 -17.50 27.54
C HIS A 25 15.57 -19.00 27.28
N ARG A 26 14.89 -19.83 28.08
CA ARG A 26 14.89 -21.29 27.91
C ARG A 26 13.74 -21.72 27.01
N VAL A 27 14.08 -22.41 25.92
CA VAL A 27 13.14 -22.86 24.91
C VAL A 27 12.96 -24.37 24.95
N LEU A 28 11.72 -24.84 24.95
CA LEU A 28 11.37 -26.23 24.70
C LEU A 28 10.87 -26.38 23.26
N TRP A 29 11.49 -27.24 22.47
CA TRP A 29 11.02 -27.62 21.14
C TRP A 29 10.54 -29.07 21.12
N VAL A 30 9.35 -29.33 20.57
CA VAL A 30 8.81 -30.68 20.39
C VAL A 30 8.53 -30.91 18.91
N GLY A 31 9.34 -31.75 18.27
CA GLY A 31 9.28 -32.03 16.84
C GLY A 31 10.61 -32.59 16.32
N ASP A 32 10.76 -32.67 14.99
CA ASP A 32 11.95 -33.20 14.33
C ASP A 32 13.19 -32.35 14.66
N ALA A 33 14.20 -32.95 15.31
CA ALA A 33 15.43 -32.25 15.66
C ALA A 33 16.28 -31.85 14.46
N ARG A 34 16.09 -32.50 13.30
CA ARG A 34 16.79 -32.16 12.05
C ARG A 34 16.21 -30.94 11.36
N SER A 35 15.11 -30.38 11.88
CA SER A 35 14.55 -29.12 11.36
C SER A 35 15.50 -27.95 11.66
N ARG A 36 15.46 -26.91 10.82
CA ARG A 36 16.30 -25.71 11.01
C ARG A 36 15.82 -24.80 12.15
N GLY A 37 14.59 -25.00 12.64
CA GLY A 37 13.98 -24.16 13.67
C GLY A 37 14.74 -24.17 15.01
N PRO A 38 15.01 -25.34 15.62
CA PRO A 38 15.77 -25.42 16.86
C PRO A 38 17.18 -24.85 16.78
N ALA A 39 17.88 -25.12 15.68
CA ALA A 39 19.24 -24.62 15.44
C ALA A 39 19.25 -23.09 15.36
N ALA A 40 18.29 -22.48 14.64
CA ALA A 40 18.16 -21.03 14.56
C ALA A 40 17.88 -20.37 15.92
N LEU A 41 17.09 -21.01 16.79
CA LEU A 41 16.84 -20.50 18.15
C LEU A 41 18.06 -20.68 19.07
N ALA A 42 18.91 -21.67 18.82
CA ALA A 42 20.09 -21.94 19.64
C ALA A 42 21.15 -20.84 19.53
N GLU A 43 21.15 -20.04 18.46
CA GLU A 43 22.06 -18.88 18.32
C GLU A 43 21.76 -17.75 19.32
N ARG A 44 20.52 -17.68 19.84
CA ARG A 44 20.05 -16.53 20.65
C ARG A 44 19.45 -16.91 22.01
N ALA A 45 18.91 -18.13 22.14
CA ALA A 45 18.36 -18.61 23.40
C ALA A 45 19.46 -18.93 24.43
N GLU A 46 19.14 -18.85 25.72
CA GLU A 46 20.04 -19.35 26.78
C GLU A 46 20.26 -20.86 26.60
N ARG A 47 19.16 -21.56 26.26
CA ARG A 47 19.15 -22.99 26.04
C ARG A 47 17.93 -23.43 25.26
N VAL A 48 18.12 -24.28 24.25
CA VAL A 48 17.07 -24.95 23.50
C VAL A 48 17.09 -26.43 23.84
N VAL A 49 15.98 -26.97 24.36
CA VAL A 49 15.81 -28.41 24.58
C VAL A 49 14.86 -28.96 23.53
N VAL A 50 15.35 -29.86 22.68
CA VAL A 50 14.57 -30.52 21.63
C VAL A 50 14.14 -31.90 22.11
N LEU A 51 12.84 -32.14 22.15
CA LEU A 51 12.24 -33.45 22.29
C LEU A 51 11.94 -34.01 20.91
N ASP A 52 12.84 -34.86 20.40
CA ASP A 52 12.74 -35.39 19.06
C ASP A 52 11.64 -36.45 18.94
N THR A 53 10.81 -36.26 17.92
CA THR A 53 9.69 -37.12 17.57
C THR A 53 10.02 -38.11 16.44
N GLY A 54 11.22 -38.02 15.84
CA GLY A 54 11.70 -38.91 14.79
C GLY A 54 12.12 -40.32 15.25
N ASP A 55 11.96 -41.32 14.38
CA ASP A 55 12.40 -42.72 14.59
C ASP A 55 13.90 -42.93 14.24
N GLY A 56 14.74 -41.90 14.33
CA GLY A 56 16.15 -41.99 13.98
C GLY A 56 17.00 -42.58 15.12
N ASP A 57 17.90 -43.51 14.81
CA ASP A 57 19.00 -43.86 15.73
C ASP A 57 19.84 -42.59 15.95
N TYR A 58 19.80 -42.04 17.17
CA TYR A 58 20.71 -41.00 17.62
C TYR A 58 22.06 -41.64 17.90
N ASP A 59 23.11 -41.15 17.25
CA ASP A 59 24.45 -41.33 17.80
C ASP A 59 24.55 -40.41 19.02
N ASP A 60 24.84 -40.97 20.19
CA ASP A 60 25.06 -40.27 21.47
C ASP A 60 26.25 -39.28 21.41
N SER A 61 26.84 -39.05 20.22
CA SER A 61 28.02 -38.22 20.00
C SER A 61 27.73 -36.76 19.63
N ASP A 62 26.50 -36.41 19.25
CA ASP A 62 26.12 -35.01 18.98
C ASP A 62 25.56 -34.37 20.26
N ASP A 63 26.40 -34.29 21.29
CA ASP A 63 26.28 -33.24 22.31
C ASP A 63 26.59 -31.92 21.60
N ALA A 64 25.62 -31.42 20.81
CA ALA A 64 25.70 -30.11 20.20
C ALA A 64 25.96 -29.08 21.30
N ASP A 65 26.88 -28.16 21.03
CA ASP A 65 27.34 -27.07 21.90
C ASP A 65 26.29 -26.70 22.94
N GLY A 66 26.65 -26.69 24.23
CA GLY A 66 25.76 -26.83 25.41
C GLY A 66 24.50 -25.95 25.53
N VAL A 67 24.23 -25.10 24.54
CA VAL A 67 23.00 -24.37 24.25
C VAL A 67 21.90 -25.24 23.61
N LEU A 68 22.20 -26.23 22.74
CA LEU A 68 21.19 -27.10 22.10
C LEU A 68 21.23 -28.54 22.65
N LEU A 69 20.21 -28.93 23.42
CA LEU A 69 20.10 -30.29 23.98
C LEU A 69 19.01 -31.09 23.26
N VAL A 70 19.40 -32.13 22.52
CA VAL A 70 18.45 -33.04 21.87
C VAL A 70 18.20 -34.28 22.71
N ARG A 71 16.93 -34.68 22.85
CA ARG A 71 16.50 -35.83 23.65
C ARG A 71 15.36 -36.57 22.96
N PRO A 72 15.23 -37.89 23.16
CA PRO A 72 14.07 -38.61 22.64
C PRO A 72 12.79 -38.16 23.34
N PHE A 73 11.70 -37.99 22.59
CA PHE A 73 10.40 -37.56 23.12
C PHE A 73 9.87 -38.47 24.26
N SER A 74 10.25 -39.76 24.27
CA SER A 74 9.89 -40.71 25.32
C SER A 74 10.40 -40.33 26.72
N ASP A 75 11.51 -39.61 26.79
CA ASP A 75 12.13 -39.20 28.06
C ASP A 75 11.37 -38.04 28.70
N GLY A 76 10.62 -37.29 27.90
CA GLY A 76 9.93 -36.07 28.31
C GLY A 76 10.88 -34.91 28.60
N PRO A 77 10.32 -33.71 28.83
CA PRO A 77 11.11 -32.54 29.16
C PRO A 77 11.72 -32.67 30.57
N PRO A 78 12.93 -32.15 30.80
CA PRO A 78 13.46 -31.99 32.16
C PRO A 78 12.54 -31.11 33.01
N SER A 79 12.67 -31.25 34.34
CA SER A 79 11.74 -30.66 35.32
C SER A 79 11.86 -29.13 35.50
N ASP A 80 12.72 -28.47 34.74
CA ASP A 80 12.94 -27.04 34.83
C ASP A 80 11.80 -26.29 34.10
N PRO A 81 11.40 -25.10 34.57
CA PRO A 81 10.43 -24.27 33.87
C PRO A 81 11.04 -23.70 32.58
N TYR A 82 10.18 -23.50 31.58
CA TYR A 82 10.56 -22.94 30.29
C TYR A 82 9.80 -21.64 30.05
N ASP A 83 10.46 -20.67 29.44
CA ASP A 83 9.83 -19.38 29.12
C ASP A 83 9.11 -19.44 27.77
N VAL A 84 9.61 -20.26 26.85
CA VAL A 84 9.02 -20.48 25.53
C VAL A 84 8.92 -21.97 25.23
N ALA A 85 7.79 -22.42 24.69
CA ALA A 85 7.66 -23.77 24.15
C ALA A 85 7.03 -23.76 22.75
N VAL A 86 7.66 -24.47 21.82
CA VAL A 86 7.19 -24.68 20.45
C VAL A 86 6.90 -26.15 20.25
N VAL A 87 5.65 -26.47 19.95
CA VAL A 87 5.19 -27.82 19.63
C VAL A 87 4.83 -27.88 18.16
N ALA A 88 5.82 -28.26 17.35
CA ALA A 88 5.70 -28.32 15.90
C ALA A 88 4.81 -29.49 15.42
N GLU A 89 4.67 -30.53 16.24
CA GLU A 89 3.92 -31.74 15.91
C GLU A 89 3.03 -32.22 17.07
N LEU A 90 1.75 -31.80 17.10
CA LEU A 90 0.82 -32.14 18.19
C LEU A 90 0.33 -33.60 18.17
N SER A 91 0.41 -34.28 17.03
CA SER A 91 -0.11 -35.65 16.84
C SER A 91 0.63 -36.71 17.67
N VAL A 92 1.80 -36.38 18.21
CA VAL A 92 2.60 -37.26 19.08
C VAL A 92 1.97 -37.49 20.45
N PHE A 93 1.07 -36.61 20.89
CA PHE A 93 0.37 -36.77 22.15
C PHE A 93 -0.81 -37.73 22.02
N ARG A 94 -0.76 -38.86 22.76
CA ARG A 94 -1.89 -39.81 22.86
C ARG A 94 -3.18 -39.17 23.41
N SER A 95 -3.04 -38.12 24.21
CA SER A 95 -4.17 -37.33 24.72
C SER A 95 -3.76 -35.87 24.80
N LEU A 96 -4.37 -35.04 23.96
CA LEU A 96 -4.00 -33.64 23.78
C LEU A 96 -4.28 -32.81 25.03
N ARG A 97 -5.48 -32.91 25.60
CA ARG A 97 -5.88 -32.08 26.76
C ARG A 97 -4.96 -32.24 27.99
N PRO A 98 -4.66 -33.47 28.48
CA PRO A 98 -3.70 -33.64 29.57
C PRO A 98 -2.25 -33.28 29.21
N ALA A 99 -1.91 -33.25 27.91
CA ALA A 99 -0.60 -32.76 27.47
C ALA A 99 -0.56 -31.22 27.53
N LEU A 100 -1.60 -30.53 27.06
CA LEU A 100 -1.72 -29.07 27.14
C LEU A 100 -1.72 -28.57 28.58
N GLU A 101 -2.44 -29.21 29.50
CA GLU A 101 -2.38 -28.86 30.93
C GLU A 101 -0.99 -29.06 31.56
N ARG A 102 -0.18 -29.99 31.02
CA ARG A 102 1.19 -30.19 31.49
C ARG A 102 2.12 -29.13 30.92
N LEU A 103 1.95 -28.78 29.65
CA LEU A 103 2.68 -27.69 28.99
C LEU A 103 2.36 -26.34 29.63
N GLU A 104 1.09 -26.07 29.95
CA GLU A 104 0.68 -24.87 30.69
C GLU A 104 1.41 -24.74 32.03
N ARG A 105 1.52 -25.83 32.81
CA ARG A 105 2.25 -25.82 34.09
C ARG A 105 3.76 -25.68 33.93
N LEU A 106 4.30 -26.13 32.81
CA LEU A 106 5.74 -26.15 32.52
C LEU A 106 6.23 -24.82 31.94
N VAL A 107 5.38 -24.13 31.18
CA VAL A 107 5.63 -22.81 30.60
C VAL A 107 5.16 -21.68 31.52
N GLY A 108 4.13 -21.91 32.34
CA GLY A 108 3.59 -20.90 33.25
C GLY A 108 3.03 -19.68 32.49
N ASP A 109 3.58 -18.50 32.79
CA ASP A 109 3.19 -17.23 32.16
C ASP A 109 3.87 -16.99 30.78
N GLY A 110 4.76 -17.90 30.37
CA GLY A 110 5.53 -17.83 29.12
C GLY A 110 4.71 -18.05 27.84
N LEU A 111 5.40 -18.14 26.71
CA LEU A 111 4.81 -18.26 25.37
C LEU A 111 4.75 -19.74 24.92
N LEU A 112 3.58 -20.19 24.48
CA LEU A 112 3.36 -21.53 23.95
C LEU A 112 2.83 -21.47 22.51
N VAL A 113 3.57 -22.07 21.58
CA VAL A 113 3.19 -22.19 20.17
C VAL A 113 2.82 -23.65 19.88
N LEU A 114 1.60 -23.86 19.38
CA LEU A 114 1.03 -25.18 19.12
C LEU A 114 0.70 -25.29 17.64
N VAL A 115 1.18 -26.34 16.98
CA VAL A 115 1.01 -26.47 15.54
C VAL A 115 0.27 -27.75 15.15
N THR A 116 -0.78 -27.60 14.36
CA THR A 116 -1.59 -28.72 13.84
C THR A 116 -1.65 -28.69 12.32
N ASP A 117 -1.61 -29.89 11.74
CA ASP A 117 -1.79 -30.14 10.32
C ASP A 117 -2.94 -31.16 10.17
N PRO A 118 -4.09 -30.77 9.58
CA PRO A 118 -5.24 -31.66 9.42
C PRO A 118 -4.89 -32.91 8.58
N GLU A 119 -3.95 -32.80 7.63
CA GLU A 119 -3.50 -33.94 6.81
C GLU A 119 -2.69 -34.94 7.65
N ARG A 120 -2.10 -34.51 8.77
CA ARG A 120 -1.34 -35.33 9.72
C ARG A 120 -2.14 -35.81 10.94
N GLY A 121 -3.45 -35.55 10.96
CA GLY A 121 -4.40 -36.32 11.78
C GLY A 121 -5.00 -35.64 13.00
N LEU A 122 -4.77 -34.34 13.23
CA LEU A 122 -5.51 -33.57 14.23
C LEU A 122 -6.26 -32.41 13.58
N ASP A 123 -7.58 -32.46 13.66
CA ASP A 123 -8.46 -31.41 13.15
C ASP A 123 -8.24 -30.10 13.93
N ALA A 124 -8.14 -28.98 13.20
CA ALA A 124 -7.85 -27.67 13.78
C ALA A 124 -8.94 -27.22 14.78
N GLU A 125 -10.21 -27.54 14.51
CA GLU A 125 -11.34 -27.27 15.41
C GLU A 125 -11.19 -27.98 16.77
N PHE A 126 -10.77 -29.24 16.75
CA PHE A 126 -10.55 -30.01 17.97
C PHE A 126 -9.42 -29.42 18.82
N VAL A 127 -8.34 -28.96 18.17
CA VAL A 127 -7.24 -28.26 18.85
C VAL A 127 -7.72 -26.93 19.40
N GLN A 128 -8.56 -26.19 18.66
CA GLN A 128 -9.14 -24.92 19.10
C GLN A 128 -10.00 -25.06 20.35
N ASP A 129 -10.88 -26.06 20.38
CA ASP A 129 -11.69 -26.37 21.55
C ASP A 129 -10.81 -26.73 22.76
N CYS A 130 -9.75 -27.52 22.55
CA CYS A 130 -8.82 -27.86 23.62
C CYS A 130 -8.03 -26.64 24.15
N VAL A 131 -7.59 -25.74 23.26
CA VAL A 131 -6.90 -24.51 23.63
C VAL A 131 -7.84 -23.56 24.39
N ARG A 132 -9.09 -23.41 23.93
CA ARG A 132 -10.11 -22.60 24.60
C ARG A 132 -10.43 -23.14 26.00
N ASP A 133 -10.51 -24.46 26.15
CA ASP A 133 -10.84 -25.08 27.43
C ASP A 133 -9.70 -24.98 28.46
N VAL A 134 -8.44 -25.06 28.02
CA VAL A 134 -7.27 -25.03 28.92
C VAL A 134 -6.82 -23.59 29.18
N PHE A 135 -6.67 -22.78 28.14
CA PHE A 135 -6.05 -21.45 28.23
C PHE A 135 -7.04 -20.29 28.05
N GLY A 136 -8.33 -20.58 27.81
CA GLY A 136 -9.39 -19.58 27.62
C GLY A 136 -9.43 -18.97 26.21
N ALA A 137 -8.29 -18.48 25.71
CA ALA A 137 -8.17 -17.91 24.38
C ALA A 137 -6.76 -18.15 23.78
N GLY A 138 -6.68 -18.17 22.45
CA GLY A 138 -5.42 -18.27 21.72
C GLY A 138 -5.49 -17.41 20.45
N ARG A 139 -4.35 -16.94 19.99
CA ARG A 139 -4.21 -16.22 18.72
C ARG A 139 -3.90 -17.23 17.62
N TRP A 140 -4.62 -17.18 16.51
CA TRP A 140 -4.58 -18.23 15.48
C TRP A 140 -3.96 -17.72 14.20
N PHE A 141 -3.16 -18.55 13.56
CA PHE A 141 -2.57 -18.30 12.26
C PHE A 141 -2.79 -19.50 11.35
N GLY A 142 -3.07 -19.23 10.08
CA GLY A 142 -3.17 -20.23 9.01
C GLY A 142 -1.98 -20.10 8.07
N GLN A 143 -1.33 -21.21 7.77
CA GLN A 143 -0.24 -21.31 6.82
C GLN A 143 -0.68 -22.14 5.60
N SER A 144 -0.45 -21.59 4.39
CA SER A 144 -0.72 -22.27 3.12
C SER A 144 0.58 -22.74 2.45
N GLY A 145 0.55 -23.90 1.81
CA GLY A 145 1.73 -24.52 1.19
C GLY A 145 2.04 -24.05 -0.23
N PHE A 146 1.72 -22.81 -0.59
CA PHE A 146 2.11 -22.24 -1.88
C PHE A 146 3.64 -22.04 -1.95
N VAL A 147 4.14 -21.70 -3.13
CA VAL A 147 5.54 -21.35 -3.40
C VAL A 147 5.95 -20.19 -2.48
N GLY A 148 6.56 -20.54 -1.34
CA GLY A 148 6.77 -19.68 -0.18
C GLY A 148 5.64 -19.79 0.86
N ASP A 149 6.01 -19.98 2.12
CA ASP A 149 5.08 -20.14 3.23
C ASP A 149 4.31 -18.84 3.47
N THR A 150 3.03 -18.83 3.09
CA THR A 150 2.13 -17.69 3.33
C THR A 150 1.38 -17.89 4.63
N VAL A 151 1.51 -16.93 5.56
CA VAL A 151 0.89 -17.00 6.89
C VAL A 151 -0.08 -15.84 7.07
N ALA A 152 -1.30 -16.16 7.49
CA ALA A 152 -2.37 -15.19 7.75
C ALA A 152 -2.92 -15.35 9.18
N GLU A 153 -3.13 -14.25 9.88
CA GLU A 153 -3.82 -14.26 11.17
C GLU A 153 -5.31 -14.53 10.98
N LEU A 154 -5.85 -15.45 11.78
CA LEU A 154 -7.24 -15.88 11.75
C LEU A 154 -8.00 -15.27 12.94
N GLY A 155 -9.21 -14.77 12.66
CA GLY A 155 -10.14 -14.34 13.71
C GLY A 155 -10.63 -15.50 14.57
N VAL A 156 -11.12 -15.19 15.77
CA VAL A 156 -11.52 -16.15 16.82
C VAL A 156 -12.53 -17.21 16.34
N ASP A 157 -13.35 -16.90 15.34
CA ASP A 157 -14.39 -17.78 14.78
C ASP A 157 -14.14 -18.19 13.31
N ALA A 158 -12.93 -17.94 12.76
CA ALA A 158 -12.68 -17.97 11.32
C ALA A 158 -11.95 -19.23 10.80
N ILE A 159 -11.79 -20.30 11.60
CA ILE A 159 -11.04 -21.49 11.16
C ILE A 159 -11.81 -22.26 10.06
N GLU A 160 -13.14 -22.24 10.07
CA GLU A 160 -13.98 -22.90 9.06
C GLU A 160 -13.91 -22.17 7.70
N GLY A 161 -13.32 -22.83 6.69
CA GLY A 161 -13.28 -22.31 5.32
C GLY A 161 -12.33 -21.12 5.12
N ALA A 162 -11.46 -20.81 6.08
CA ALA A 162 -10.45 -19.78 5.89
C ALA A 162 -9.50 -20.14 4.74
N ALA A 163 -9.37 -19.19 3.82
CA ALA A 163 -8.45 -19.23 2.71
C ALA A 163 -7.76 -17.86 2.65
N VAL A 164 -6.49 -17.85 2.24
CA VAL A 164 -5.76 -16.59 2.05
C VAL A 164 -6.32 -15.92 0.80
N ASP A 165 -6.89 -14.71 0.93
CA ASP A 165 -7.34 -13.93 -0.23
C ASP A 165 -6.12 -13.45 -1.05
N ALA A 166 -5.66 -14.34 -1.92
CA ALA A 166 -4.62 -14.07 -2.89
C ALA A 166 -5.25 -13.45 -4.14
N GLY A 167 -5.93 -12.30 -4.03
CA GLY A 167 -6.64 -11.62 -5.13
C GLY A 167 -5.78 -11.21 -6.34
N LEU A 168 -4.50 -11.58 -6.38
CA LEU A 168 -3.58 -11.49 -7.51
C LEU A 168 -3.33 -12.83 -8.23
N LEU A 169 -3.89 -13.94 -7.75
CA LEU A 169 -3.75 -15.29 -8.30
C LEU A 169 -5.11 -15.85 -8.76
N PHE A 170 -5.08 -16.70 -9.78
CA PHE A 170 -6.28 -17.21 -10.45
C PHE A 170 -7.07 -18.25 -9.62
N GLU A 171 -6.50 -18.80 -8.54
CA GLU A 171 -7.17 -19.75 -7.62
C GLU A 171 -6.72 -19.52 -6.17
N THR A 172 -7.64 -19.68 -5.22
CA THR A 172 -7.42 -19.49 -3.77
C THR A 172 -7.12 -20.85 -3.10
N PRO A 173 -5.86 -21.16 -2.74
CA PRO A 173 -5.53 -22.44 -2.13
C PRO A 173 -6.01 -22.51 -0.66
N PRO A 174 -6.43 -23.70 -0.17
CA PRO A 174 -6.83 -23.88 1.21
C PRO A 174 -5.62 -23.79 2.16
N LEU A 175 -5.87 -23.34 3.40
CA LEU A 175 -4.90 -23.41 4.50
C LEU A 175 -4.58 -24.88 4.83
N ARG A 176 -3.30 -25.18 5.06
CA ARG A 176 -2.83 -26.55 5.34
C ARG A 176 -2.33 -26.76 6.76
N ARG A 177 -1.78 -25.72 7.41
CA ARG A 177 -1.27 -25.82 8.78
C ARG A 177 -1.87 -24.68 9.61
N PHE A 178 -2.26 -24.99 10.84
CA PHE A 178 -2.83 -24.02 11.76
C PHE A 178 -1.93 -23.93 12.99
N ILE A 179 -1.61 -22.69 13.37
CA ILE A 179 -0.68 -22.37 14.45
C ILE A 179 -1.48 -21.59 15.50
N ALA A 180 -1.48 -22.08 16.74
CA ALA A 180 -2.09 -21.40 17.87
C ALA A 180 -0.98 -20.89 18.79
N VAL A 181 -1.01 -19.59 19.07
CA VAL A 181 -0.14 -18.94 20.05
C VAL A 181 -0.93 -18.64 21.30
N VAL A 182 -0.40 -19.07 22.43
CA VAL A 182 -1.06 -19.04 23.73
C VAL A 182 -0.06 -18.61 24.81
N GLY A 183 -0.54 -18.06 25.93
CA GLY A 183 0.31 -17.52 27.00
C GLY A 183 0.06 -16.03 27.24
N ALA A 184 0.64 -15.48 28.31
CA ALA A 184 0.43 -14.08 28.71
C ALA A 184 1.04 -13.08 27.70
N GLU A 185 2.07 -13.51 26.96
CA GLU A 185 2.78 -12.67 26.00
C GLU A 185 2.26 -12.78 24.56
N ARG A 186 1.19 -13.56 24.31
CA ARG A 186 0.64 -13.79 22.96
C ARG A 186 0.26 -12.51 22.19
N ASP A 187 -0.08 -11.45 22.91
CA ASP A 187 -0.50 -10.16 22.35
C ASP A 187 0.69 -9.24 22.01
N ARG A 188 1.92 -9.61 22.41
CA ARG A 188 3.16 -8.88 22.08
C ARG A 188 3.74 -9.22 20.71
N LEU A 189 3.34 -10.37 20.13
CA LEU A 189 3.76 -10.74 18.78
C LEU A 189 3.22 -9.73 17.75
N PRO A 190 4.05 -9.20 16.83
CA PRO A 190 3.54 -8.34 15.78
C PRO A 190 2.55 -9.11 14.87
N GLY A 191 1.62 -8.39 14.24
CA GLY A 191 0.73 -8.98 13.23
C GLY A 191 1.52 -9.29 11.98
N TYR A 192 1.86 -10.56 11.77
CA TYR A 192 2.66 -10.98 10.62
C TYR A 192 1.76 -11.30 9.41
N LEU A 193 2.01 -10.64 8.29
CA LEU A 193 1.70 -11.15 6.95
C LEU A 193 3.04 -11.40 6.26
N VAL A 194 3.50 -12.66 6.27
CA VAL A 194 4.70 -13.05 5.50
C VAL A 194 4.22 -13.69 4.21
N VAL A 195 4.61 -13.09 3.09
CA VAL A 195 4.51 -13.69 1.76
C VAL A 195 5.93 -14.02 1.35
N GLN A 196 6.38 -15.26 1.59
CA GLN A 196 7.56 -15.74 0.89
C GLN A 196 7.20 -15.86 -0.60
N THR A 197 8.00 -15.25 -1.46
CA THR A 197 7.95 -15.47 -2.90
C THR A 197 8.99 -16.50 -3.31
N SER A 198 8.83 -17.06 -4.50
CA SER A 198 9.57 -18.21 -5.03
C SER A 198 11.08 -18.22 -4.79
N ALA A 199 11.59 -19.43 -4.55
CA ALA A 199 13.01 -19.76 -4.52
C ALA A 199 13.79 -19.36 -5.80
N SER A 200 13.11 -18.94 -6.88
CA SER A 200 13.75 -18.37 -8.06
C SER A 200 14.37 -17.00 -7.81
N ASP A 201 13.83 -16.22 -6.87
CA ASP A 201 14.24 -14.83 -6.65
C ASP A 201 15.17 -14.71 -5.42
N ALA A 202 15.11 -15.66 -4.48
CA ALA A 202 16.04 -15.75 -3.35
C ALA A 202 17.46 -16.14 -3.79
N ALA A 203 17.61 -16.94 -4.85
CA ALA A 203 18.92 -17.24 -5.44
C ALA A 203 19.59 -16.00 -6.05
N ALA A 204 18.80 -15.01 -6.50
CA ALA A 204 19.32 -13.77 -7.06
C ALA A 204 19.70 -12.72 -6.00
N PHE A 205 19.12 -12.81 -4.79
CA PHE A 205 19.45 -11.91 -3.67
C PHE A 205 20.45 -12.51 -2.67
N GLY A 206 20.47 -13.84 -2.48
CA GLY A 206 21.46 -14.52 -1.63
C GLY A 206 22.87 -14.57 -2.24
N ALA A 207 22.98 -14.60 -3.56
CA ALA A 207 24.27 -14.52 -4.25
C ALA A 207 24.94 -13.14 -4.12
N ALA A 208 24.18 -12.09 -3.82
CA ALA A 208 24.72 -10.73 -3.63
C ALA A 208 25.04 -10.39 -2.17
N ALA A 209 24.65 -11.24 -1.20
CA ALA A 209 24.93 -11.04 0.23
C ALA A 209 26.02 -11.99 0.77
N HIS A 210 26.28 -13.12 0.10
CA HIS A 210 27.35 -14.06 0.47
C HIS A 210 28.73 -13.73 -0.13
N GLU A 211 28.87 -12.66 -0.92
CA GLU A 211 30.17 -12.21 -1.44
C GLU A 211 30.86 -11.15 -0.55
N SER A 212 30.35 -10.89 0.68
CA SER A 212 30.92 -9.86 1.56
C SER A 212 31.17 -10.25 3.02
N GLU A 213 31.06 -11.53 3.40
CA GLU A 213 31.31 -11.97 4.80
C GLU A 213 32.32 -13.11 4.98
N ASP A 214 32.86 -13.72 3.92
CA ASP A 214 33.84 -14.84 4.04
C ASP A 214 35.30 -14.41 3.81
N ASP A 215 35.73 -13.28 4.38
CA ASP A 215 37.11 -12.80 4.27
C ASP A 215 37.62 -12.21 5.60
N PHE A 216 37.57 -12.98 6.69
CA PHE A 216 38.33 -12.71 7.92
C PHE A 216 38.62 -14.00 8.72
N GLU A 217 39.88 -14.47 8.56
CA GLU A 217 40.75 -15.12 9.56
C GLU A 217 40.30 -16.41 10.28
N ASP A 218 40.78 -17.57 9.80
CA ASP A 218 41.12 -18.72 10.65
C ASP A 218 42.65 -18.94 10.57
N GLU A 219 43.38 -18.27 11.48
CA GLU A 219 44.71 -18.70 11.95
C GLU A 219 44.52 -19.68 13.12
N ASP A 220 45.30 -20.76 13.06
CA ASP A 220 45.80 -21.60 14.15
C ASP A 220 44.91 -22.72 14.77
N ASP A 221 45.37 -23.96 14.54
CA ASP A 221 45.77 -24.99 15.53
C ASP A 221 45.29 -26.40 15.16
N PHE A 222 46.20 -27.14 14.51
CA PHE A 222 46.21 -28.61 14.52
C PHE A 222 47.15 -29.05 15.66
N GLU A 223 46.59 -29.39 16.82
CA GLU A 223 47.24 -30.27 17.80
C GLU A 223 46.39 -31.54 17.95
N ASP A 224 46.82 -32.60 17.27
CA ASP A 224 46.42 -33.97 17.58
C ASP A 224 47.30 -34.45 18.76
N ASP A 225 46.72 -34.51 19.96
CA ASP A 225 47.22 -35.32 21.07
C ASP A 225 46.68 -36.76 20.91
N ASP A 226 47.52 -37.66 20.41
CA ASP A 226 47.38 -39.11 20.62
C ASP A 226 48.43 -39.55 21.67
N ASP A 227 47.96 -39.72 22.91
CA ASP A 227 48.64 -40.48 23.95
C ASP A 227 48.41 -41.98 23.73
N ASP A 228 49.50 -42.75 23.57
CA ASP A 228 49.92 -43.83 24.48
C ASP A 228 50.66 -45.00 23.78
N ASP A 229 51.86 -45.21 24.33
CA ASP A 229 52.44 -46.50 24.73
C ASP A 229 53.34 -47.35 23.79
N GLU A 230 54.45 -47.73 24.43
CA GLU A 230 55.31 -48.93 24.27
C GLU A 230 56.57 -48.86 23.38
N ASP A 231 57.69 -48.70 24.11
CA ASP A 231 58.85 -49.60 24.19
C ASP A 231 59.92 -49.67 23.08
N ASP A 232 61.14 -49.75 23.62
CA ASP A 232 62.36 -50.42 23.14
C ASP A 232 63.38 -49.65 22.26
N GLU A 233 64.57 -49.49 22.88
CA GLU A 233 65.92 -49.76 22.35
C GLU A 233 66.40 -48.89 21.18
N ASP A 234 67.66 -48.51 21.00
CA ASP A 234 68.92 -48.43 21.72
C ASP A 234 69.84 -47.63 20.73
N ASP A 235 71.02 -47.24 21.18
CA ASP A 235 72.21 -46.92 20.35
C ASP A 235 72.27 -45.54 19.65
N GLU A 236 73.14 -44.64 20.11
CA GLU A 236 74.53 -44.43 19.60
C GLU A 236 74.50 -43.84 18.17
N ASP A 237 75.23 -42.82 17.74
CA ASP A 237 76.36 -42.03 18.23
C ASP A 237 76.63 -41.00 17.10
N GLU A 238 77.32 -39.89 17.41
CA GLU A 238 78.29 -39.21 16.51
C GLU A 238 77.73 -38.57 15.19
N ASP A 239 78.19 -37.46 14.64
CA ASP A 239 79.32 -36.60 14.91
C ASP A 239 79.18 -35.30 14.08
N GLU A 240 80.00 -34.34 14.46
CA GLU A 240 80.26 -33.07 13.79
C GLU A 240 80.59 -33.15 12.28
N ALA A 241 80.36 -32.02 11.59
CA ALA A 241 81.40 -31.25 10.90
C ALA A 241 81.13 -30.83 9.44
N ALA A 242 81.26 -29.51 9.27
CA ALA A 242 82.06 -28.82 8.26
C ALA A 242 81.57 -28.80 6.80
N GLY A 243 81.41 -27.57 6.31
CA GLY A 243 81.02 -27.27 4.95
C GLY A 243 82.06 -27.60 3.88
N THR A 244 81.58 -27.55 2.64
CA THR A 244 82.42 -27.37 1.45
C THR A 244 81.73 -26.42 0.48
N ARG A 245 82.42 -25.31 0.21
CA ARG A 245 82.20 -24.41 -0.93
C ARG A 245 82.10 -25.20 -2.24
N ARG A 246 81.18 -24.79 -3.12
CA ARG A 246 81.40 -24.84 -4.57
C ARG A 246 80.84 -23.58 -5.24
N GLN A 247 81.77 -22.78 -5.77
CA GLN A 247 81.52 -21.69 -6.70
C GLN A 247 81.44 -22.25 -8.13
N SER A 248 80.34 -21.94 -8.83
CA SER A 248 80.15 -21.93 -10.29
C SER A 248 78.63 -21.77 -10.51
N ARG A 249 78.02 -20.88 -11.28
CA ARG A 249 78.40 -19.96 -12.37
C ARG A 249 77.15 -19.07 -12.61
N PRO A 250 77.21 -17.74 -12.78
CA PRO A 250 76.02 -16.88 -12.77
C PRO A 250 75.49 -16.61 -14.19
N THR A 251 74.98 -17.64 -14.88
CA THR A 251 74.31 -17.47 -16.19
C THR A 251 73.09 -18.36 -16.42
N ASP A 252 72.82 -19.36 -15.58
CA ASP A 252 71.81 -20.38 -15.90
C ASP A 252 70.49 -20.19 -15.11
N ALA A 253 70.45 -19.27 -14.14
CA ALA A 253 69.24 -19.01 -13.34
C ALA A 253 68.19 -18.16 -14.07
N ALA A 254 68.61 -17.30 -15.01
CA ALA A 254 67.68 -16.46 -15.77
C ALA A 254 66.91 -17.27 -16.83
N ASP A 255 67.58 -18.26 -17.46
CA ASP A 255 66.96 -19.15 -18.43
C ASP A 255 66.01 -20.15 -17.72
N GLU A 256 66.36 -20.61 -16.51
CA GLU A 256 65.48 -21.45 -15.67
C GLU A 256 64.24 -20.68 -15.17
N ASP A 257 64.40 -19.39 -14.82
CA ASP A 257 63.27 -18.54 -14.39
C ASP A 257 62.32 -18.23 -15.57
N GLU A 258 62.83 -17.98 -16.78
CA GLU A 258 62.03 -17.79 -18.00
C GLU A 258 61.29 -19.09 -18.38
N GLU A 259 61.95 -20.26 -18.33
CA GLU A 259 61.30 -21.55 -18.59
C GLU A 259 60.21 -21.89 -17.54
N LEU A 260 60.40 -21.50 -16.28
CA LEU A 260 59.39 -21.67 -15.23
C LEU A 260 58.22 -20.69 -15.38
N GLU A 261 58.46 -19.48 -15.87
CA GLU A 261 57.42 -18.49 -16.16
C GLU A 261 56.57 -18.91 -17.37
N GLU A 262 57.19 -19.43 -18.44
CA GLU A 262 56.48 -20.02 -19.58
C GLU A 262 55.64 -21.24 -19.18
N LEU A 263 56.14 -22.09 -18.27
CA LEU A 263 55.38 -23.25 -17.76
C LEU A 263 54.21 -22.83 -16.86
N ARG A 264 54.33 -21.73 -16.11
CA ARG A 264 53.23 -21.17 -15.32
C ARG A 264 52.15 -20.56 -16.21
N GLU A 265 52.54 -19.79 -17.23
CA GLU A 265 51.61 -19.23 -18.21
C GLU A 265 50.86 -20.33 -18.97
N GLN A 266 51.54 -21.44 -19.30
CA GLN A 266 50.90 -22.61 -19.89
C GLN A 266 49.96 -23.35 -18.91
N LEU A 267 50.29 -23.38 -17.62
CA LEU A 267 49.44 -23.99 -16.60
C LEU A 267 48.18 -23.14 -16.36
N GLU A 268 48.32 -21.82 -16.22
CA GLU A 268 47.21 -20.86 -16.09
C GLU A 268 46.30 -20.91 -17.31
N ALA A 269 46.86 -20.92 -18.54
CA ALA A 269 46.07 -21.06 -19.76
C ALA A 269 45.33 -22.41 -19.85
N SER A 270 45.91 -23.48 -19.27
CA SER A 270 45.27 -24.80 -19.22
C SER A 270 44.17 -24.90 -18.16
N GLU A 271 44.32 -24.18 -17.05
CA GLU A 271 43.31 -24.05 -15.98
C GLU A 271 42.14 -23.20 -16.46
N GLU A 272 42.41 -22.07 -17.12
CA GLU A 272 41.38 -21.21 -17.72
C GLU A 272 40.54 -21.99 -18.76
N TYR A 273 41.20 -22.82 -19.59
CA TYR A 273 40.51 -23.70 -20.53
C TYR A 273 39.67 -24.79 -19.82
N ALA A 274 40.16 -25.36 -18.72
CA ALA A 274 39.42 -26.35 -17.94
C ALA A 274 38.17 -25.73 -17.29
N GLU A 275 38.28 -24.51 -16.75
CA GLU A 275 37.14 -23.77 -16.21
C GLU A 275 36.13 -23.37 -17.29
N GLU A 276 36.59 -22.99 -18.49
CA GLU A 276 35.70 -22.71 -19.61
C GLU A 276 34.90 -23.95 -20.03
N VAL A 277 35.55 -25.12 -20.07
CA VAL A 277 34.90 -26.40 -20.33
C VAL A 277 33.89 -26.76 -19.24
N GLU A 278 34.20 -26.50 -17.97
CA GLU A 278 33.29 -26.74 -16.84
C GLU A 278 32.07 -25.81 -16.86
N ARG A 279 32.24 -24.52 -17.17
CA ARG A 279 31.10 -23.61 -17.39
C ARG A 279 30.23 -24.07 -18.54
N ALA A 280 30.83 -24.54 -19.63
CA ALA A 280 30.09 -25.07 -20.79
C ALA A 280 29.33 -26.35 -20.46
N LEU A 281 29.89 -27.24 -19.63
CA LEU A 281 29.23 -28.45 -19.13
C LEU A 281 28.06 -28.10 -18.20
N ALA A 282 28.25 -27.21 -17.23
CA ALA A 282 27.19 -26.75 -16.33
C ALA A 282 26.02 -26.09 -17.08
N ALA A 283 26.31 -25.30 -18.11
CA ALA A 283 25.30 -24.71 -18.98
C ALA A 283 24.52 -25.77 -19.78
N ARG A 284 25.19 -26.83 -20.23
CA ARG A 284 24.56 -27.97 -20.93
C ARG A 284 23.70 -28.81 -19.99
N ASP A 285 24.14 -29.06 -18.76
CA ASP A 285 23.36 -29.78 -17.74
C ASP A 285 22.09 -29.02 -17.35
N ALA A 286 22.19 -27.70 -17.17
CA ALA A 286 21.02 -26.86 -16.94
C ALA A 286 20.04 -26.88 -18.14
N SER A 287 20.55 -26.99 -19.37
CA SER A 287 19.71 -27.12 -20.57
C SER A 287 19.02 -28.48 -20.67
N LEU A 288 19.69 -29.54 -20.19
CA LEU A 288 19.17 -30.90 -20.16
C LEU A 288 18.07 -31.04 -19.10
N ALA A 289 18.31 -30.50 -17.89
CA ALA A 289 17.31 -30.47 -16.82
C ALA A 289 16.01 -29.75 -17.25
N ARG A 290 16.12 -28.62 -17.95
CA ARG A 290 14.94 -27.92 -18.51
C ARG A 290 14.18 -28.75 -19.54
N ALA A 291 14.90 -29.52 -20.37
CA ALA A 291 14.28 -30.40 -21.35
C ALA A 291 13.58 -31.60 -20.69
N GLU A 292 14.13 -32.13 -19.59
CA GLU A 292 13.51 -33.17 -18.77
C GLU A 292 12.23 -32.66 -18.08
N ASP A 293 12.26 -31.44 -17.52
CA ASP A 293 11.07 -30.80 -16.93
C ASP A 293 9.94 -30.58 -17.96
N GLU A 294 10.29 -30.18 -19.19
CA GLU A 294 9.31 -30.04 -20.29
C GLU A 294 8.72 -31.39 -20.71
N LEU A 295 9.52 -32.45 -20.69
CA LEU A 295 9.10 -33.80 -21.02
C LEU A 295 8.12 -34.35 -19.96
N ASP A 296 8.41 -34.14 -18.68
CA ASP A 296 7.52 -34.57 -17.59
C ASP A 296 6.19 -33.80 -17.60
N LYS A 297 6.20 -32.50 -17.90
CA LYS A 297 4.96 -31.74 -18.15
C LYS A 297 4.12 -32.31 -19.29
N LEU A 298 4.75 -32.68 -20.40
CA LEU A 298 4.04 -33.29 -21.53
C LEU A 298 3.52 -34.70 -21.20
N ARG A 299 4.21 -35.46 -20.34
CA ARG A 299 3.73 -36.76 -19.83
C ARG A 299 2.51 -36.60 -18.93
N ASP A 300 2.50 -35.59 -18.07
CA ASP A 300 1.36 -35.26 -17.22
C ASP A 300 0.15 -34.82 -18.04
N GLU A 301 0.36 -33.95 -19.04
CA GLU A 301 -0.68 -33.56 -20.00
C GLU A 301 -1.23 -34.78 -20.76
N LEU A 302 -0.36 -35.70 -21.19
CA LEU A 302 -0.77 -36.92 -21.88
C LEU A 302 -1.56 -37.85 -20.95
N ALA A 303 -1.19 -37.95 -19.68
CA ALA A 303 -1.91 -38.72 -18.67
C ALA A 303 -3.31 -38.13 -18.40
N GLN A 304 -3.43 -36.80 -18.30
CA GLN A 304 -4.70 -36.10 -18.13
C GLN A 304 -5.63 -36.26 -19.34
N LEU A 305 -5.11 -36.09 -20.57
CA LEU A 305 -5.87 -36.28 -21.80
C LEU A 305 -6.29 -37.75 -21.99
N THR A 306 -5.45 -38.70 -21.56
CA THR A 306 -5.78 -40.12 -21.61
C THR A 306 -6.84 -40.50 -20.56
N ALA A 307 -6.79 -39.93 -19.36
CA ALA A 307 -7.82 -40.08 -18.34
C ALA A 307 -9.19 -39.52 -18.81
N ALA A 308 -9.18 -38.34 -19.45
CA ALA A 308 -10.35 -37.74 -20.08
C ALA A 308 -10.96 -38.63 -21.18
N ARG A 309 -10.11 -39.31 -21.96
CA ARG A 309 -10.53 -40.32 -22.96
C ARG A 309 -11.21 -41.54 -22.32
N THR A 310 -10.72 -42.02 -21.18
CA THR A 310 -11.29 -43.20 -20.51
C THR A 310 -12.57 -42.92 -19.70
N GLY A 311 -12.80 -41.67 -19.29
CA GLY A 311 -14.02 -41.25 -18.58
C GLY A 311 -15.24 -41.00 -19.48
N GLY A 312 -15.04 -40.82 -20.79
CA GLY A 312 -16.10 -40.64 -21.78
C GLY A 312 -16.72 -41.98 -22.20
N GLY A 313 -17.91 -42.28 -21.69
CA GLY A 313 -18.67 -43.49 -22.03
C GLY A 313 -18.87 -43.68 -23.54
N THR A 314 -18.78 -44.94 -23.96
CA THR A 314 -18.95 -45.40 -25.34
C THR A 314 -20.27 -44.93 -25.95
N GLY A 315 -20.20 -44.07 -26.96
CA GLY A 315 -21.25 -43.96 -27.98
C GLY A 315 -21.68 -42.56 -28.35
N SER A 316 -20.89 -41.86 -29.18
CA SER A 316 -21.39 -41.08 -30.32
C SER A 316 -20.21 -40.50 -31.09
N SER A 317 -20.25 -40.56 -32.42
CA SER A 317 -19.33 -39.84 -33.31
C SER A 317 -19.53 -38.34 -33.16
N ASP A 318 -18.89 -37.76 -32.15
CA ASP A 318 -18.92 -36.33 -31.85
C ASP A 318 -17.58 -35.70 -32.29
N PRO A 319 -17.58 -34.61 -33.09
CA PRO A 319 -16.35 -33.99 -33.62
C PRO A 319 -15.31 -33.59 -32.56
N GLY A 320 -15.70 -33.44 -31.29
CA GLY A 320 -14.76 -33.21 -30.19
C GLY A 320 -13.84 -34.40 -29.87
N TYR A 321 -14.23 -35.62 -30.24
CA TYR A 321 -13.41 -36.81 -30.02
C TYR A 321 -12.25 -36.90 -31.01
N ASP A 322 -12.47 -36.51 -32.26
CA ASP A 322 -11.43 -36.45 -33.30
C ASP A 322 -10.39 -35.36 -32.96
N ASP A 323 -10.83 -34.22 -32.42
CA ASP A 323 -9.96 -33.15 -31.93
C ASP A 323 -9.13 -33.57 -30.70
N LEU A 324 -9.74 -34.32 -29.76
CA LEU A 324 -9.03 -34.89 -28.62
C LEU A 324 -7.99 -35.94 -29.08
N GLU A 325 -8.34 -36.78 -30.05
CA GLU A 325 -7.44 -37.79 -30.59
C GLU A 325 -6.29 -37.16 -31.41
N ALA A 326 -6.55 -36.08 -32.14
CA ALA A 326 -5.53 -35.29 -32.82
C ALA A 326 -4.56 -34.65 -31.82
N ARG A 327 -5.08 -34.09 -30.71
CA ARG A 327 -4.25 -33.52 -29.63
C ARG A 327 -3.41 -34.58 -28.93
N LEU A 328 -3.98 -35.75 -28.61
CA LEU A 328 -3.22 -36.88 -28.03
C LEU A 328 -2.08 -37.35 -28.95
N ARG A 329 -2.32 -37.43 -30.28
CA ARG A 329 -1.27 -37.76 -31.25
C ARG A 329 -0.20 -36.67 -31.35
N ASP A 330 -0.58 -35.41 -31.22
CA ASP A 330 0.36 -34.30 -31.32
C ASP A 330 1.25 -34.17 -30.08
N VAL A 331 0.66 -34.25 -28.89
CA VAL A 331 1.39 -34.29 -27.61
C VAL A 331 2.28 -35.53 -27.54
N GLY A 332 1.80 -36.70 -27.96
CA GLY A 332 2.60 -37.92 -28.01
C GLY A 332 3.79 -37.83 -28.98
N ARG A 333 3.65 -37.16 -30.12
CA ARG A 333 4.77 -36.91 -31.04
C ARG A 333 5.80 -35.94 -30.47
N ARG A 334 5.36 -34.91 -29.76
CA ARG A 334 6.26 -33.93 -29.12
C ARG A 334 7.03 -34.55 -27.95
N ALA A 335 6.36 -35.33 -27.12
CA ALA A 335 6.99 -36.07 -26.02
C ALA A 335 8.06 -37.04 -26.56
N ALA A 336 7.76 -37.83 -27.59
CA ALA A 336 8.72 -38.76 -28.19
C ALA A 336 9.92 -38.05 -28.86
N ALA A 337 9.71 -36.87 -29.45
CA ALA A 337 10.79 -36.08 -30.03
C ALA A 337 11.71 -35.48 -28.95
N LEU A 338 11.15 -35.02 -27.84
CA LEU A 338 11.90 -34.52 -26.69
C LEU A 338 12.63 -35.63 -25.94
N GLU A 339 12.03 -36.82 -25.79
CA GLU A 339 12.70 -38.01 -25.24
C GLU A 339 13.97 -38.36 -26.04
N GLN A 340 13.90 -38.37 -27.37
CA GLN A 340 15.07 -38.62 -28.21
C GLN A 340 16.12 -37.50 -28.11
N GLU A 341 15.70 -36.26 -27.89
CA GLU A 341 16.62 -35.13 -27.76
C GLU A 341 17.31 -35.12 -26.39
N VAL A 342 16.59 -35.44 -25.31
CA VAL A 342 17.16 -35.65 -23.97
C VAL A 342 18.15 -36.81 -23.99
N GLU A 343 17.81 -37.93 -24.63
CA GLU A 343 18.72 -39.08 -24.75
C GLU A 343 20.00 -38.72 -25.52
N ARG A 344 19.88 -38.00 -26.65
CA ARG A 344 21.05 -37.50 -27.40
C ARG A 344 21.89 -36.52 -26.59
N ARG A 345 21.28 -35.56 -25.90
CA ARG A 345 22.01 -34.58 -25.09
C ARG A 345 22.68 -35.22 -23.88
N GLY A 346 22.03 -36.19 -23.25
CA GLY A 346 22.60 -36.99 -22.16
C GLY A 346 23.83 -37.79 -22.60
N THR A 347 23.83 -38.32 -23.84
CA THR A 347 25.06 -38.95 -24.38
C THR A 347 26.17 -37.94 -24.62
N LEU A 348 25.87 -36.75 -25.15
CA LEU A 348 26.87 -35.71 -25.41
C LEU A 348 27.49 -35.13 -24.12
N VAL A 349 26.69 -34.96 -23.07
CA VAL A 349 27.18 -34.55 -21.74
C VAL A 349 28.09 -35.62 -21.16
N ARG A 350 27.68 -36.89 -21.21
CA ARG A 350 28.49 -38.01 -20.71
C ARG A 350 29.84 -38.12 -21.44
N ASP A 351 29.83 -38.02 -22.77
CA ASP A 351 31.05 -38.06 -23.57
C ASP A 351 31.99 -36.88 -23.23
N ALA A 352 31.44 -35.68 -23.05
CA ALA A 352 32.22 -34.49 -22.69
C ALA A 352 32.76 -34.54 -21.25
N VAL A 353 32.00 -35.10 -20.30
CA VAL A 353 32.48 -35.35 -18.92
C VAL A 353 33.58 -36.41 -18.90
N GLU A 354 33.45 -37.47 -19.70
CA GLU A 354 34.50 -38.49 -19.85
C GLU A 354 35.78 -37.92 -20.50
N GLU A 355 35.63 -36.97 -21.43
CA GLU A 355 36.74 -36.25 -22.07
C GLU A 355 37.43 -35.28 -21.09
N ALA A 356 36.68 -34.49 -20.32
CA ALA A 356 37.21 -33.64 -19.26
C ALA A 356 37.94 -34.47 -18.17
N ALA A 357 37.37 -35.61 -17.78
CA ALA A 357 38.01 -36.54 -16.84
C ALA A 357 39.27 -37.21 -17.42
N ARG A 358 39.33 -37.41 -18.76
CA ARG A 358 40.57 -37.85 -19.43
C ARG A 358 41.63 -36.76 -19.44
N LEU A 359 41.26 -35.51 -19.71
CA LEU A 359 42.19 -34.37 -19.71
C LEU A 359 42.77 -34.13 -18.31
N ARG A 360 41.96 -34.20 -17.25
CA ARG A 360 42.44 -34.14 -15.85
C ARG A 360 43.36 -35.30 -15.48
N ARG A 361 43.08 -36.52 -15.95
CA ARG A 361 43.99 -37.68 -15.77
C ARG A 361 45.31 -37.52 -16.54
N ALA A 362 45.29 -36.86 -17.69
CA ALA A 362 46.50 -36.55 -18.46
C ALA A 362 47.34 -35.46 -17.77
N LEU A 363 46.69 -34.43 -17.19
CA LEU A 363 47.33 -33.38 -16.39
C LEU A 363 47.92 -33.92 -15.08
N GLY A 364 47.23 -34.84 -14.39
CA GLY A 364 47.72 -35.50 -13.18
C GLY A 364 48.80 -36.57 -13.39
N GLN A 365 49.18 -36.86 -14.65
CA GLN A 365 50.22 -37.84 -15.00
C GLN A 365 51.46 -37.22 -15.67
N ALA A 366 51.70 -35.91 -15.51
CA ALA A 366 52.99 -35.34 -15.90
C ALA A 366 54.12 -35.95 -15.02
N PRO A 367 55.07 -36.72 -15.59
CA PRO A 367 56.10 -37.37 -14.81
C PRO A 367 57.25 -36.39 -14.54
N SER A 368 57.63 -36.27 -13.27
CA SER A 368 58.94 -35.79 -12.85
C SER A 368 60.03 -36.74 -13.37
N ALA A 369 60.78 -36.38 -14.42
CA ALA A 369 62.13 -36.89 -14.67
C ALA A 369 62.81 -36.13 -15.81
N GLY A 370 63.93 -35.47 -15.49
CA GLY A 370 64.88 -34.98 -16.48
C GLY A 370 65.44 -36.12 -17.34
N ALA A 371 65.39 -35.94 -18.66
CA ALA A 371 66.26 -36.61 -19.61
C ALA A 371 66.22 -35.86 -20.95
N THR A 372 67.32 -35.16 -21.27
CA THR A 372 67.68 -34.82 -22.65
C THR A 372 67.58 -36.06 -23.55
N PRO A 373 67.16 -35.87 -24.82
CA PRO A 373 68.09 -36.21 -25.88
C PRO A 373 68.14 -35.15 -26.99
N ALA A 374 69.36 -34.75 -27.33
CA ALA A 374 69.69 -34.11 -28.57
C ALA A 374 69.55 -35.08 -29.76
N ALA A 375 69.28 -34.48 -30.93
CA ALA A 375 69.56 -34.96 -32.29
C ALA A 375 68.59 -35.96 -32.95
N ALA A 376 67.80 -35.44 -33.90
CA ALA A 376 67.64 -36.02 -35.24
C ALA A 376 66.97 -35.01 -36.20
N VAL A 377 67.77 -34.08 -36.74
CA VAL A 377 67.45 -33.39 -37.99
C VAL A 377 67.66 -34.38 -39.15
N GLY A 378 66.58 -34.71 -39.84
CA GLY A 378 66.61 -35.30 -41.18
C GLY A 378 66.00 -34.30 -42.17
N PRO A 379 66.62 -34.04 -43.34
CA PRO A 379 66.13 -33.04 -44.27
C PRO A 379 65.00 -33.63 -45.13
N SER A 380 63.83 -33.01 -45.10
CA SER A 380 62.79 -33.21 -46.13
C SER A 380 62.60 -31.93 -46.92
N ASP A 381 62.99 -31.99 -48.20
CA ASP A 381 62.63 -31.06 -49.25
C ASP A 381 61.14 -30.70 -49.22
N GLY A 382 60.82 -29.41 -49.30
CA GLY A 382 59.44 -28.93 -49.35
C GLY A 382 59.31 -27.41 -49.45
N GLY A 383 59.85 -26.82 -50.53
CA GLY A 383 59.42 -25.55 -51.12
C GLY A 383 59.29 -24.33 -50.20
N SER A 384 60.35 -23.50 -50.13
CA SER A 384 60.25 -22.15 -49.59
C SER A 384 59.25 -21.32 -50.43
N PRO A 385 58.22 -20.69 -49.83
CA PRO A 385 57.29 -19.84 -50.57
C PRO A 385 58.05 -18.70 -51.23
N SER A 386 57.65 -18.38 -52.46
CA SER A 386 58.23 -17.27 -53.21
C SER A 386 57.97 -15.93 -52.49
N LEU A 387 58.85 -14.93 -52.68
CA LEU A 387 58.68 -13.57 -52.13
C LEU A 387 57.30 -12.94 -52.45
N GLN A 388 56.67 -13.36 -53.55
CA GLN A 388 55.32 -12.93 -53.92
C GLN A 388 54.23 -13.58 -53.06
N GLU A 389 54.41 -14.81 -52.62
CA GLU A 389 53.49 -15.49 -51.69
C GLU A 389 53.59 -14.90 -50.29
N HIS A 390 54.79 -14.55 -49.83
CA HIS A 390 54.96 -13.82 -48.56
C HIS A 390 54.32 -12.42 -48.59
N ALA A 391 54.46 -11.68 -49.70
CA ALA A 391 53.81 -10.37 -49.83
C ALA A 391 52.28 -10.47 -49.89
N ARG A 392 51.75 -11.53 -50.51
CA ARG A 392 50.32 -11.80 -50.57
C ARG A 392 49.75 -12.18 -49.19
N LEU A 393 50.44 -13.08 -48.48
CA LEU A 393 50.04 -13.49 -47.13
C LEU A 393 50.13 -12.30 -46.15
N ALA A 394 51.11 -11.41 -46.30
CA ALA A 394 51.19 -10.19 -45.49
C ALA A 394 50.00 -9.25 -45.75
N ALA A 395 49.61 -9.05 -47.02
CA ALA A 395 48.44 -8.24 -47.37
C ALA A 395 47.12 -8.86 -46.90
N GLU A 396 46.99 -10.19 -46.95
CA GLU A 396 45.83 -10.91 -46.42
C GLU A 396 45.77 -10.81 -44.88
N LEU A 397 46.91 -10.82 -44.20
CA LEU A 397 47.00 -10.67 -42.75
C LEU A 397 46.69 -9.24 -42.28
N ASP A 398 47.13 -8.22 -43.03
CA ASP A 398 46.78 -6.82 -42.76
C ASP A 398 45.29 -6.53 -43.02
N ALA A 399 44.69 -7.17 -44.03
CA ALA A 399 43.25 -7.09 -44.27
C ALA A 399 42.45 -7.76 -43.13
N ALA A 400 42.89 -8.93 -42.67
CA ALA A 400 42.26 -9.62 -41.55
C ALA A 400 42.39 -8.83 -40.23
N ARG A 401 43.52 -8.14 -40.01
CA ARG A 401 43.71 -7.24 -38.85
C ARG A 401 42.74 -6.06 -38.90
N PHE A 402 42.59 -5.43 -40.05
CA PHE A 402 41.64 -4.32 -40.20
C PHE A 402 40.19 -4.76 -39.97
N GLU A 403 39.83 -5.95 -40.44
CA GLU A 403 38.52 -6.54 -40.18
C GLU A 403 38.33 -6.85 -38.68
N ASN A 404 39.36 -7.39 -38.01
CA ASN A 404 39.32 -7.63 -36.57
C ASN A 404 39.18 -6.34 -35.74
N ASP A 405 39.92 -5.28 -36.11
CA ASP A 405 39.81 -3.97 -35.46
C ASP A 405 38.42 -3.34 -35.68
N SER A 406 37.83 -3.53 -36.86
CA SER A 406 36.46 -3.07 -37.14
C SER A 406 35.41 -3.81 -36.31
N LEU A 407 35.60 -5.12 -36.10
CA LEU A 407 34.73 -5.93 -35.25
C LEU A 407 34.89 -5.58 -33.77
N ARG A 408 36.10 -5.28 -33.31
CA ARG A 408 36.36 -4.79 -31.94
C ARG A 408 35.65 -3.46 -31.68
N ILE A 409 35.77 -2.49 -32.58
CA ILE A 409 35.06 -1.20 -32.46
C ILE A 409 33.54 -1.40 -32.45
N ALA A 410 33.01 -2.32 -33.27
CA ALA A 410 31.58 -2.63 -33.28
C ALA A 410 31.12 -3.32 -31.97
N LEU A 411 31.95 -4.19 -31.39
CA LEU A 411 31.68 -4.87 -30.13
C LEU A 411 31.71 -3.87 -28.95
N ASP A 412 32.68 -2.98 -28.91
CA ASP A 412 32.78 -1.91 -27.91
C ASP A 412 31.61 -0.92 -28.01
N GLY A 413 31.16 -0.61 -29.23
CA GLY A 413 29.95 0.18 -29.46
C GLY A 413 28.68 -0.53 -28.97
N ALA A 414 28.59 -1.85 -29.17
CA ALA A 414 27.45 -2.65 -28.73
C ALA A 414 27.43 -2.86 -27.20
N SER A 415 28.60 -3.05 -26.56
CA SER A 415 28.71 -3.16 -25.10
C SER A 415 28.38 -1.84 -24.43
N GLY A 416 28.87 -0.70 -24.96
CA GLY A 416 28.51 0.63 -24.47
C GLY A 416 27.01 0.94 -24.61
N ALA A 417 26.39 0.54 -25.72
CA ALA A 417 24.94 0.70 -25.91
C ALA A 417 24.12 -0.15 -24.94
N ARG A 418 24.57 -1.38 -24.62
CA ARG A 418 23.93 -2.24 -23.61
C ARG A 418 24.07 -1.65 -22.21
N ALA A 419 25.25 -1.14 -21.84
CA ALA A 419 25.47 -0.49 -20.55
C ALA A 419 24.55 0.72 -20.36
N ALA A 420 24.41 1.58 -21.38
CA ALA A 420 23.50 2.72 -21.33
C ALA A 420 22.01 2.31 -21.21
N GLN A 421 21.61 1.19 -21.84
CA GLN A 421 20.26 0.64 -21.68
C GLN A 421 20.02 0.08 -20.28
N GLN A 422 21.03 -0.55 -19.67
CA GLN A 422 20.96 -1.05 -18.29
C GLN A 422 20.85 0.12 -17.30
N GLU A 423 21.64 1.19 -17.45
CA GLU A 423 21.54 2.38 -16.60
C GLU A 423 20.15 3.05 -16.68
N LEU A 424 19.56 3.13 -17.88
CA LEU A 424 18.20 3.64 -18.07
C LEU A 424 17.16 2.75 -17.39
N ALA A 425 17.28 1.42 -17.50
CA ALA A 425 16.39 0.47 -16.84
C ALA A 425 16.52 0.53 -15.31
N GLU A 426 17.73 0.66 -14.77
CA GLU A 426 17.98 0.86 -13.35
C GLU A 426 17.36 2.16 -12.83
N ALA A 427 17.50 3.26 -13.58
CA ALA A 427 16.89 4.53 -13.20
C ALA A 427 15.36 4.45 -13.17
N GLU A 428 14.75 3.74 -14.13
CA GLU A 428 13.31 3.50 -14.17
C GLU A 428 12.85 2.63 -12.99
N LEU A 429 13.57 1.54 -12.70
CA LEU A 429 13.29 0.66 -11.56
C LEU A 429 13.42 1.40 -10.22
N ARG A 430 14.49 2.19 -10.03
CA ARG A 430 14.66 3.03 -8.83
C ARG A 430 13.52 4.05 -8.69
N GLY A 431 13.04 4.61 -9.81
CA GLY A 431 11.86 5.48 -9.83
C GLY A 431 10.59 4.77 -9.39
N ARG A 432 10.35 3.54 -9.89
CA ARG A 432 9.22 2.69 -9.49
C ARG A 432 9.28 2.29 -8.02
N VAL A 433 10.46 1.91 -7.51
CA VAL A 433 10.68 1.56 -6.10
C VAL A 433 10.35 2.75 -5.19
N ARG A 434 10.82 3.96 -5.51
CA ARG A 434 10.45 5.17 -4.75
C ARG A 434 8.95 5.43 -4.77
N GLY A 435 8.30 5.23 -5.92
CA GLY A 435 6.84 5.38 -6.05
C GLY A 435 6.06 4.35 -5.23
N LEU A 436 6.54 3.10 -5.17
CA LEU A 436 5.95 2.04 -4.34
C LEU A 436 6.15 2.33 -2.85
N GLN A 437 7.35 2.77 -2.43
CA GLN A 437 7.63 3.16 -1.05
C GLN A 437 6.72 4.32 -0.59
N ALA A 438 6.50 5.32 -1.45
CA ALA A 438 5.58 6.42 -1.14
C ALA A 438 4.13 5.93 -0.96
N ARG A 439 3.67 4.99 -1.79
CA ARG A 439 2.34 4.39 -1.65
C ARG A 439 2.22 3.52 -0.40
N VAL A 440 3.26 2.78 -0.03
CA VAL A 440 3.29 2.00 1.21
C VAL A 440 3.18 2.93 2.42
N ALA A 441 3.91 4.06 2.42
CA ALA A 441 3.80 5.07 3.47
C ALA A 441 2.37 5.64 3.58
N GLU A 442 1.75 6.00 2.45
CA GLU A 442 0.36 6.49 2.43
C GLU A 442 -0.63 5.45 2.98
N VAL A 443 -0.48 4.18 2.59
CA VAL A 443 -1.33 3.10 3.09
C VAL A 443 -1.10 2.84 4.58
N SER A 444 0.13 2.93 5.08
CA SER A 444 0.42 2.81 6.52
C SER A 444 -0.22 3.94 7.33
N GLU A 445 -0.17 5.19 6.86
CA GLU A 445 -0.84 6.30 7.54
C GLU A 445 -2.37 6.10 7.56
N LEU A 446 -2.96 5.64 6.44
CA LEU A 446 -4.38 5.30 6.39
C LEU A 446 -4.74 4.16 7.35
N TYR A 447 -3.89 3.14 7.45
CA TYR A 447 -4.07 2.04 8.40
C TYR A 447 -4.01 2.54 9.85
N ASP A 448 -3.03 3.38 10.20
CA ASP A 448 -2.91 3.95 11.55
C ASP A 448 -4.12 4.84 11.89
N THR A 449 -4.62 5.62 10.93
CA THR A 449 -5.81 6.45 11.15
C THR A 449 -7.08 5.62 11.33
N THR A 450 -7.23 4.51 10.60
CA THR A 450 -8.40 3.62 10.76
C THR A 450 -8.32 2.85 12.07
N ARG A 451 -7.13 2.38 12.45
CA ARG A 451 -6.87 1.75 13.76
C ARG A 451 -7.19 2.70 14.92
N ALA A 452 -6.77 3.97 14.84
CA ALA A 452 -7.10 4.96 15.85
C ALA A 452 -8.61 5.23 15.97
N ARG A 453 -9.33 5.23 14.83
CA ARG A 453 -10.81 5.36 14.83
C ARG A 453 -11.49 4.13 15.42
N LEU A 454 -10.98 2.94 15.15
CA LEU A 454 -11.50 1.70 15.73
C LEU A 454 -11.31 1.69 17.25
N ALA A 455 -10.11 2.03 17.75
CA ALA A 455 -9.84 2.12 19.18
C ALA A 455 -10.76 3.13 19.89
N LEU A 456 -11.08 4.25 19.25
CA LEU A 456 -12.05 5.21 19.77
C LEU A 456 -13.47 4.63 19.83
N ALA A 457 -13.90 3.93 18.77
CA ALA A 457 -15.21 3.29 18.74
C ALA A 457 -15.34 2.17 19.78
N GLU A 458 -14.28 1.39 20.01
CA GLU A 458 -14.23 0.37 21.07
C GLU A 458 -14.33 1.00 22.46
N ALA A 459 -13.62 2.11 22.70
CA ALA A 459 -13.73 2.86 23.96
C ALA A 459 -15.16 3.37 24.19
N ASP A 460 -15.81 3.94 23.17
CA ASP A 460 -17.20 4.41 23.25
C ASP A 460 -18.20 3.26 23.56
N VAL A 461 -17.95 2.06 23.04
CA VAL A 461 -18.75 0.87 23.34
C VAL A 461 -18.57 0.42 24.79
N VAL A 462 -17.33 0.40 25.30
CA VAL A 462 -17.05 0.07 26.71
C VAL A 462 -17.76 1.08 27.63
N ASP A 463 -17.65 2.37 27.33
CA ASP A 463 -18.34 3.45 28.03
C ASP A 463 -19.86 3.28 28.05
N ALA A 464 -20.44 2.87 26.91
CA ALA A 464 -21.87 2.59 26.81
C ALA A 464 -22.29 1.38 27.67
N GLN A 465 -21.48 0.31 27.67
CA GLN A 465 -21.73 -0.88 28.50
C GLN A 465 -21.62 -0.56 30.00
N GLU A 466 -20.68 0.30 30.42
CA GLU A 466 -20.59 0.74 31.82
C GLU A 466 -21.82 1.55 32.24
N ARG A 467 -22.30 2.45 31.38
CA ARG A 467 -23.55 3.20 31.62
C ARG A 467 -24.74 2.25 31.71
N GLU A 468 -24.82 1.24 30.85
CA GLU A 468 -25.86 0.22 30.90
C GLU A 468 -25.83 -0.57 32.22
N ARG A 469 -24.65 -1.04 32.65
CA ARG A 469 -24.48 -1.73 33.94
C ARG A 469 -24.91 -0.85 35.10
N LYS A 470 -24.56 0.44 35.07
CA LYS A 470 -24.98 1.41 36.08
C LYS A 470 -26.49 1.60 36.11
N LEU A 471 -27.14 1.76 34.95
CA LEU A 471 -28.60 1.85 34.85
C LEU A 471 -29.29 0.56 35.32
N MET A 472 -28.73 -0.61 35.02
CA MET A 472 -29.23 -1.91 35.49
C MET A 472 -29.12 -2.04 37.02
N SER A 473 -28.03 -1.56 37.62
CA SER A 473 -27.87 -1.47 39.07
C SER A 473 -28.89 -0.53 39.70
N GLU A 474 -29.07 0.67 39.14
CA GLU A 474 -30.06 1.64 39.61
C GLU A 474 -31.50 1.10 39.48
N MET A 475 -31.80 0.36 38.40
CA MET A 475 -33.06 -0.36 38.24
C MET A 475 -33.24 -1.48 39.27
N GLY A 476 -32.17 -2.20 39.61
CA GLY A 476 -32.15 -3.19 40.68
C GLY A 476 -32.48 -2.56 42.03
N GLU A 477 -31.80 -1.48 42.40
CA GLU A 477 -32.05 -0.74 43.65
C GLU A 477 -33.49 -0.19 43.71
N LEU A 478 -34.01 0.35 42.61
CA LEU A 478 -35.39 0.82 42.55
C LEU A 478 -36.39 -0.32 42.71
N ARG A 479 -36.15 -1.47 42.08
CA ARG A 479 -36.98 -2.68 42.27
C ARG A 479 -36.95 -3.16 43.72
N GLU A 480 -35.78 -3.24 44.35
CA GLU A 480 -35.66 -3.61 45.76
C GLU A 480 -36.41 -2.65 46.67
N ARG A 481 -36.31 -1.33 46.43
CA ARG A 481 -37.09 -0.33 47.17
C ARG A 481 -38.61 -0.53 46.98
N PHE A 482 -39.05 -0.77 45.75
CA PHE A 482 -40.46 -1.05 45.47
C PHE A 482 -40.95 -2.35 46.13
N GLU A 483 -40.15 -3.41 46.10
CA GLU A 483 -40.48 -4.68 46.77
C GLU A 483 -40.54 -4.50 48.29
N PHE A 484 -39.60 -3.74 48.87
CA PHE A 484 -39.59 -3.44 50.29
C PHE A 484 -40.83 -2.63 50.69
N GLU A 485 -41.23 -1.65 49.89
CA GLU A 485 -42.47 -0.89 50.10
C GLU A 485 -43.73 -1.76 49.91
N LEU A 486 -43.74 -2.68 48.94
CA LEU A 486 -44.84 -3.64 48.75
C LEU A 486 -44.96 -4.62 49.92
N ILE A 487 -43.84 -5.13 50.43
CA ILE A 487 -43.82 -6.00 51.63
C ILE A 487 -44.28 -5.21 52.85
N ARG A 488 -43.87 -3.94 52.99
CA ARG A 488 -44.34 -3.05 54.05
C ARG A 488 -45.84 -2.78 53.96
N ALA A 489 -46.38 -2.61 52.75
CA ALA A 489 -47.82 -2.45 52.53
C ALA A 489 -48.60 -3.76 52.78
N ARG A 490 -48.09 -4.91 52.33
CA ARG A 490 -48.72 -6.23 52.56
C ARG A 490 -48.65 -6.71 54.01
N SER A 491 -47.55 -6.43 54.70
CA SER A 491 -47.40 -6.75 56.12
C SER A 491 -48.30 -5.87 56.99
N ALA A 492 -48.64 -4.67 56.53
CA ALA A 492 -49.67 -3.83 57.15
C ALA A 492 -51.11 -4.36 56.93
N GLU A 493 -51.34 -5.27 55.97
CA GLU A 493 -52.67 -5.82 55.64
C GLU A 493 -52.98 -7.21 56.24
N ARG A 494 -52.00 -7.89 56.88
CA ARG A 494 -52.20 -9.27 57.38
C ARG A 494 -51.73 -9.51 58.81
N GLU A 495 -52.60 -9.14 59.75
CA GLU A 495 -52.80 -9.85 61.03
C GLU A 495 -54.29 -10.26 61.15
N PRO A 496 -54.64 -11.57 61.16
CA PRO A 496 -56.03 -12.00 61.23
C PRO A 496 -56.40 -12.32 62.68
N THR A 497 -56.93 -11.35 63.40
CA THR A 497 -57.87 -11.58 64.52
C THR A 497 -59.01 -10.58 64.38
N ALA A 498 -60.25 -11.08 64.42
CA ALA A 498 -61.46 -10.26 64.26
C ALA A 498 -61.37 -9.00 65.15
N LEU A 499 -61.33 -7.85 64.50
CA LEU A 499 -61.09 -6.57 65.15
C LEU A 499 -62.26 -6.21 66.09
N PRO A 500 -61.99 -5.88 67.37
CA PRO A 500 -62.99 -5.37 68.30
C PRO A 500 -63.68 -4.13 67.74
N ASP A 501 -64.94 -3.91 68.11
CA ASP A 501 -65.78 -2.82 67.57
C ASP A 501 -65.16 -1.43 67.72
N GLU A 502 -64.27 -1.25 68.70
CA GLU A 502 -63.46 -0.05 68.90
C GLU A 502 -62.46 0.20 67.78
N VAL A 503 -61.84 -0.83 67.20
CA VAL A 503 -60.92 -0.69 66.06
C VAL A 503 -61.70 -0.43 64.77
N ARG A 504 -62.89 -1.03 64.60
CA ARG A 504 -63.80 -0.63 63.49
C ARG A 504 -64.21 0.84 63.59
N ALA A 505 -64.48 1.33 64.79
CA ALA A 505 -64.81 2.74 65.01
C ALA A 505 -63.61 3.67 64.72
N GLN A 506 -62.38 3.23 65.03
CA GLN A 506 -61.15 3.95 64.72
C GLN A 506 -60.82 3.92 63.23
N ILE A 507 -61.04 2.79 62.54
CA ILE A 507 -60.91 2.71 61.06
C ILE A 507 -61.92 3.63 60.40
N ALA A 508 -63.19 3.62 60.82
CA ALA A 508 -64.18 4.54 60.29
C ALA A 508 -63.86 6.02 60.61
N ALA A 509 -63.11 6.31 61.68
CA ALA A 509 -62.62 7.64 62.00
C ALA A 509 -61.39 8.02 61.16
N LEU A 510 -60.51 7.06 60.87
CA LEU A 510 -59.37 7.21 59.97
C LEU A 510 -59.83 7.41 58.53
N GLU A 511 -60.78 6.61 58.02
CA GLU A 511 -61.41 6.79 56.70
C GLU A 511 -62.09 8.16 56.58
N ARG A 512 -62.73 8.65 57.66
CA ARG A 512 -63.28 10.02 57.70
C ARG A 512 -62.18 11.09 57.70
N SER A 513 -61.07 10.82 58.38
CA SER A 513 -59.91 11.72 58.37
C SER A 513 -59.17 11.69 57.04
N GLU A 514 -59.13 10.55 56.35
CA GLU A 514 -58.54 10.34 55.03
C GLU A 514 -59.41 10.99 53.96
N ALA A 515 -60.74 10.83 54.01
CA ALA A 515 -61.66 11.59 53.18
C ALA A 515 -61.54 13.11 53.45
N GLY A 516 -61.32 13.51 54.71
CA GLY A 516 -61.04 14.89 55.09
C GLY A 516 -59.69 15.41 54.56
N LEU A 517 -58.64 14.58 54.59
CA LEU A 517 -57.31 14.90 54.09
C LEU A 517 -57.28 14.90 52.57
N SER A 518 -57.93 13.96 51.90
CA SER A 518 -58.09 13.90 50.45
C SER A 518 -58.87 15.11 49.94
N LYS A 519 -59.92 15.53 50.65
CA LYS A 519 -60.65 16.78 50.38
C LYS A 519 -59.80 18.03 50.68
N ARG A 520 -58.92 18.00 51.68
CA ARG A 520 -57.94 19.07 51.92
C ARG A 520 -56.86 19.09 50.84
N VAL A 521 -56.41 17.94 50.35
CA VAL A 521 -55.44 17.81 49.26
C VAL A 521 -56.05 18.30 47.95
N SER A 522 -57.33 18.01 47.69
CA SER A 522 -58.02 18.55 46.51
C SER A 522 -58.23 20.06 46.60
N VAL A 523 -58.47 20.59 47.80
CA VAL A 523 -58.53 22.04 48.04
C VAL A 523 -57.14 22.67 47.94
N LEU A 524 -56.11 22.01 48.46
CA LEU A 524 -54.72 22.48 48.37
C LEU A 524 -54.19 22.41 46.94
N SER A 525 -54.56 21.41 46.14
CA SER A 525 -54.19 21.33 44.73
C SER A 525 -54.94 22.36 43.88
N LEU A 526 -56.21 22.66 44.21
CA LEU A 526 -56.95 23.77 43.62
C LEU A 526 -56.36 25.13 44.04
N GLN A 527 -55.91 25.26 45.29
CA GLN A 527 -55.19 26.44 45.79
C GLN A 527 -53.79 26.55 45.18
N LEU A 528 -53.12 25.44 44.86
CA LEU A 528 -51.84 25.40 44.18
C LEU A 528 -51.99 25.77 42.70
N ALA A 529 -53.06 25.31 42.04
CA ALA A 529 -53.44 25.73 40.70
C ALA A 529 -53.79 27.22 40.67
N ALA A 530 -54.58 27.71 41.64
CA ALA A 530 -54.87 29.13 41.80
C ALA A 530 -53.62 29.95 42.15
N ALA A 531 -52.68 29.40 42.93
CA ALA A 531 -51.38 30.03 43.22
C ALA A 531 -50.45 30.03 42.00
N ARG A 532 -50.57 29.02 41.11
CA ARG A 532 -49.86 28.94 39.83
C ARG A 532 -50.43 29.97 38.85
N ASP A 533 -51.75 30.11 38.78
CA ASP A 533 -52.42 31.16 38.00
C ASP A 533 -52.04 32.56 38.53
N LEU A 534 -51.95 32.74 39.85
CA LEU A 534 -51.43 33.95 40.52
C LEU A 534 -49.91 34.17 40.37
N ALA A 535 -49.13 33.14 40.06
CA ALA A 535 -47.69 33.25 39.79
C ALA A 535 -47.43 33.68 38.33
N THR A 536 -48.36 33.37 37.41
CA THR A 536 -48.35 33.89 36.03
C THR A 536 -48.62 35.39 35.97
N ASP A 537 -49.32 35.96 36.97
CA ASP A 537 -49.47 37.42 37.16
C ASP A 537 -48.47 37.91 38.23
N ALA A 538 -47.27 38.24 37.75
CA ALA A 538 -46.08 38.57 38.52
C ALA A 538 -46.31 39.46 39.77
N PRO A 539 -46.23 38.92 41.01
CA PRO A 539 -46.29 39.73 42.24
C PRO A 539 -45.14 40.74 42.33
N PHE A 540 -44.06 40.53 41.57
CA PHE A 540 -42.90 41.43 41.50
C PHE A 540 -43.16 42.66 40.64
N GLU A 541 -43.84 42.55 39.49
CA GLU A 541 -44.19 43.72 38.68
C GLU A 541 -45.17 44.65 39.39
N GLY A 542 -46.18 44.08 40.07
CA GLY A 542 -47.11 44.83 40.89
C GLY A 542 -46.42 45.57 42.04
N ARG A 543 -45.44 44.93 42.69
CA ARG A 543 -44.61 45.53 43.75
C ARG A 543 -43.65 46.59 43.22
N ILE A 544 -43.01 46.37 42.07
CA ILE A 544 -42.14 47.36 41.42
C ILE A 544 -42.96 48.59 41.03
N ARG A 545 -44.14 48.42 40.44
CA ARG A 545 -45.02 49.54 40.06
C ARG A 545 -45.52 50.32 41.28
N ALA A 546 -45.86 49.64 42.37
CA ALA A 546 -46.23 50.28 43.63
C ALA A 546 -45.05 51.06 44.25
N LEU A 547 -43.86 50.45 44.33
CA LEU A 547 -42.65 51.10 44.84
C LEU A 547 -42.23 52.30 43.98
N GLN A 548 -42.35 52.22 42.66
CA GLN A 548 -42.11 53.34 41.74
C GLN A 548 -43.07 54.50 42.00
N GLY A 549 -44.36 54.21 42.24
CA GLY A 549 -45.35 55.22 42.65
C GLY A 549 -45.03 55.87 43.99
N GLU A 550 -44.57 55.09 44.97
CA GLU A 550 -44.15 55.60 46.27
C GLU A 550 -42.87 56.46 46.19
N VAL A 551 -41.90 56.05 45.37
CA VAL A 551 -40.68 56.83 45.07
C VAL A 551 -41.04 58.15 44.40
N ALA A 552 -41.94 58.15 43.41
CA ALA A 552 -42.44 59.37 42.78
C ALA A 552 -43.08 60.32 43.81
N GLY A 553 -43.90 59.80 44.72
CA GLY A 553 -44.51 60.58 45.80
C GLY A 553 -43.50 61.06 46.87
N LEU A 554 -42.41 60.34 47.11
CA LEU A 554 -41.32 60.79 47.98
C LEU A 554 -40.48 61.90 47.32
N ARG A 555 -40.21 61.80 46.01
CA ARG A 555 -39.51 62.85 45.24
C ARG A 555 -40.30 64.15 45.24
N MET A 556 -41.61 64.11 45.01
CA MET A 556 -42.46 65.31 45.08
C MET A 556 -42.43 65.96 46.47
N ARG A 557 -42.49 65.17 47.55
CA ARG A 557 -42.39 65.67 48.93
C ARG A 557 -41.01 66.23 49.25
N LEU A 558 -39.95 65.60 48.74
CA LEU A 558 -38.58 66.09 48.88
C LEU A 558 -38.44 67.46 48.18
N ASP A 559 -38.89 67.58 46.93
CA ASP A 559 -38.87 68.82 46.16
C ASP A 559 -39.65 69.95 46.85
N GLU A 560 -40.85 69.65 47.38
CA GLU A 560 -41.66 70.61 48.12
C GLU A 560 -40.94 71.10 49.38
N ARG A 561 -40.30 70.19 50.13
CA ARG A 561 -39.55 70.53 51.34
C ARG A 561 -38.26 71.29 51.04
N GLU A 562 -37.56 70.96 49.96
CA GLU A 562 -36.38 71.70 49.50
C GLU A 562 -36.75 73.13 49.09
N ARG A 563 -37.87 73.31 48.38
CA ARG A 563 -38.41 74.66 48.06
C ARG A 563 -38.77 75.44 49.33
N ALA A 564 -39.49 74.82 50.27
CA ALA A 564 -39.81 75.46 51.55
C ALA A 564 -38.55 75.85 52.34
N LEU A 565 -37.52 75.01 52.34
CA LEU A 565 -36.25 75.30 52.98
C LEU A 565 -35.51 76.46 52.29
N THR A 566 -35.55 76.56 50.96
CA THR A 566 -35.01 77.73 50.24
C THR A 566 -35.76 79.01 50.56
N ASP A 567 -37.08 78.96 50.75
CA ASP A 567 -37.88 80.11 51.14
C ASP A 567 -37.58 80.56 52.58
N ILE A 568 -37.47 79.62 53.53
CA ILE A 568 -37.06 79.92 54.91
C ILE A 568 -35.66 80.54 54.94
N ARG A 569 -34.71 80.01 54.15
CA ARG A 569 -33.37 80.61 53.99
C ARG A 569 -33.46 82.03 53.44
N ARG A 570 -34.28 82.26 52.41
CA ARG A 570 -34.46 83.58 51.79
C ARG A 570 -35.06 84.60 52.76
N VAL A 571 -36.06 84.20 53.56
CA VAL A 571 -36.65 85.03 54.63
C VAL A 571 -35.64 85.30 55.74
N GLY A 572 -34.83 84.31 56.13
CA GLY A 572 -33.76 84.47 57.11
C GLY A 572 -32.69 85.49 56.66
N VAL A 573 -32.29 85.47 55.39
CA VAL A 573 -31.36 86.48 54.83
C VAL A 573 -32.00 87.86 54.77
N ALA A 574 -33.30 87.97 54.46
CA ALA A 574 -34.02 89.24 54.46
C ALA A 574 -34.20 89.83 55.86
N ALA A 575 -34.42 88.99 56.88
CA ALA A 575 -34.51 89.40 58.29
C ALA A 575 -33.16 89.89 58.84
N ALA A 576 -32.06 89.27 58.45
CA ALA A 576 -30.69 89.69 58.82
C ALA A 576 -30.23 90.99 58.16
N ALA A 577 -30.91 91.45 57.10
CA ALA A 577 -30.55 92.66 56.34
C ALA A 577 -31.25 93.95 56.83
N VAL A 578 -32.12 93.87 57.84
CA VAL A 578 -32.80 95.04 58.42
C VAL A 578 -31.84 95.78 59.38
N PRO A 579 -31.50 97.07 59.14
CA PRO A 579 -30.63 97.82 60.05
C PRO A 579 -31.34 98.10 61.38
N SER A 580 -30.69 97.72 62.48
CA SER A 580 -31.17 97.92 63.84
C SER A 580 -31.11 99.40 64.23
N ASP A 581 -32.23 100.09 64.14
CA ASP A 581 -32.42 101.38 64.82
C ASP A 581 -33.68 101.31 65.69
N VAL A 582 -33.49 101.54 66.99
CA VAL A 582 -34.47 101.58 68.10
C VAL A 582 -34.93 100.22 68.72
N GLY A 583 -34.27 99.79 69.81
CA GLY A 583 -34.95 99.25 71.01
C GLY A 583 -35.62 97.85 71.02
N ALA A 584 -35.20 96.87 70.21
CA ALA A 584 -35.84 95.53 70.15
C ALA A 584 -34.88 94.31 70.24
N GLY A 585 -33.86 94.38 71.09
CA GLY A 585 -32.78 93.38 71.17
C GLY A 585 -33.18 91.96 71.61
N GLU A 586 -34.21 91.79 72.44
CA GLU A 586 -34.66 90.45 72.88
C GLU A 586 -35.55 89.75 71.83
N VAL A 587 -36.25 90.51 70.99
CA VAL A 587 -37.15 89.95 69.96
C VAL A 587 -36.35 89.43 68.76
N SER A 588 -35.23 90.09 68.39
CA SER A 588 -34.37 89.67 67.27
C SER A 588 -33.69 88.32 67.50
N VAL A 589 -33.14 88.10 68.71
CA VAL A 589 -32.45 86.83 69.05
C VAL A 589 -33.44 85.67 69.17
N ALA A 590 -34.64 85.92 69.69
CA ALA A 590 -35.71 84.92 69.74
C ALA A 590 -36.15 84.48 68.32
N VAL A 591 -36.31 85.43 67.39
CA VAL A 591 -36.67 85.14 66.00
C VAL A 591 -35.54 84.38 65.28
N GLU A 592 -34.27 84.76 65.47
CA GLU A 592 -33.13 84.05 64.87
C GLU A 592 -32.96 82.62 65.40
N THR A 593 -33.16 82.41 66.70
CA THR A 593 -33.08 81.07 67.31
C THR A 593 -34.23 80.17 66.88
N GLU A 594 -35.44 80.71 66.75
CA GLU A 594 -36.61 80.00 66.23
C GLU A 594 -36.43 79.64 64.75
N LEU A 595 -35.96 80.57 63.92
CA LEU A 595 -35.71 80.36 62.50
C LEU A 595 -34.57 79.34 62.28
N GLY A 596 -33.53 79.37 63.14
CA GLY A 596 -32.46 78.37 63.16
C GLY A 596 -32.92 76.96 63.59
N ALA A 597 -33.87 76.86 64.52
CA ALA A 597 -34.48 75.60 64.90
C ALA A 597 -35.37 75.04 63.78
N GLN A 598 -36.16 75.89 63.12
CA GLN A 598 -36.96 75.52 61.95
C GLN A 598 -36.09 75.03 60.78
N LEU A 599 -34.95 75.68 60.54
CA LEU A 599 -34.02 75.31 59.46
C LEU A 599 -33.34 73.96 59.71
N ARG A 600 -32.96 73.67 60.97
CA ARG A 600 -32.45 72.35 61.38
C ARG A 600 -33.51 71.27 61.23
N ALA A 601 -34.72 71.49 61.75
CA ALA A 601 -35.82 70.54 61.62
C ALA A 601 -36.20 70.25 60.15
N ALA A 602 -36.19 71.27 59.28
CA ALA A 602 -36.41 71.09 57.85
C ALA A 602 -35.28 70.31 57.17
N SER A 603 -34.02 70.58 57.54
CA SER A 603 -32.85 69.86 57.04
C SER A 603 -32.86 68.38 57.44
N ASP A 604 -33.24 68.07 58.69
CA ASP A 604 -33.33 66.70 59.19
C ASP A 604 -34.47 65.92 58.50
N ALA A 605 -35.60 66.58 58.25
CA ALA A 605 -36.69 65.98 57.48
C ALA A 605 -36.30 65.65 56.03
N ILE A 606 -35.54 66.54 55.37
CA ILE A 606 -34.99 66.31 54.02
C ILE A 606 -33.99 65.16 54.02
N ALA A 607 -33.10 65.09 55.01
CA ALA A 607 -32.16 63.97 55.15
C ALA A 607 -32.89 62.63 55.32
N THR A 608 -33.96 62.62 56.13
CA THR A 608 -34.80 61.43 56.33
C THR A 608 -35.48 61.00 55.03
N LEU A 609 -36.03 61.94 54.24
CA LEU A 609 -36.65 61.62 52.94
C LEU A 609 -35.63 61.08 51.93
N ARG A 610 -34.40 61.61 51.90
CA ARG A 610 -33.33 61.10 51.02
C ARG A 610 -32.88 59.68 51.38
N THR A 611 -32.77 59.35 52.67
CA THR A 611 -32.44 57.97 53.08
C THR A 611 -33.55 56.99 52.70
N GLN A 612 -34.82 57.36 52.88
CA GLN A 612 -35.95 56.54 52.44
C GLN A 612 -36.00 56.36 50.93
N LEU A 613 -35.66 57.39 50.16
CA LEU A 613 -35.57 57.33 48.71
C LEU A 613 -34.48 56.34 48.28
N GLY A 614 -33.27 56.45 48.84
CA GLY A 614 -32.15 55.55 48.53
C GLY A 614 -32.44 54.09 48.86
N LEU A 615 -33.09 53.81 49.99
CA LEU A 615 -33.50 52.45 50.36
C LEU A 615 -34.53 51.87 49.38
N LYS A 616 -35.50 52.68 48.94
CA LYS A 616 -36.53 52.21 47.99
C LYS A 616 -36.00 52.05 46.57
N ASP A 617 -35.14 52.96 46.10
CA ASP A 617 -34.46 52.82 44.80
C ASP A 617 -33.54 51.57 44.79
N GLY A 618 -32.87 51.26 45.91
CA GLY A 618 -32.11 50.02 46.10
C GLY A 618 -32.98 48.75 46.10
N LEU A 619 -34.17 48.80 46.66
CA LEU A 619 -35.13 47.68 46.60
C LEU A 619 -35.69 47.47 45.20
N ILE A 620 -35.99 48.55 44.46
CA ILE A 620 -36.47 48.46 43.08
C ILE A 620 -35.43 47.80 42.18
N THR A 621 -34.17 48.23 42.25
CA THR A 621 -33.09 47.66 41.43
C THR A 621 -32.85 46.18 41.71
N ARG A 622 -32.88 45.78 42.99
CA ARG A 622 -32.78 44.37 43.39
C ARG A 622 -33.95 43.52 42.87
N LEU A 623 -35.19 44.00 43.02
CA LEU A 623 -36.37 43.28 42.55
C LEU A 623 -36.43 43.20 41.02
N GLN A 624 -35.90 44.19 40.31
CA GLN A 624 -35.75 44.14 38.84
C GLN A 624 -34.72 43.10 38.40
N LEU A 625 -33.61 42.97 39.12
CA LEU A 625 -32.60 41.92 38.86
C LEU A 625 -33.19 40.53 39.12
N GLU A 626 -33.84 40.33 40.26
CA GLU A 626 -34.48 39.06 40.62
C GLU A 626 -35.61 38.69 39.63
N LEU A 627 -36.33 39.67 39.07
CA LEU A 627 -37.30 39.44 37.99
C LEU A 627 -36.62 38.98 36.69
N SER A 628 -35.54 39.67 36.29
CA SER A 628 -34.76 39.30 35.10
C SER A 628 -34.17 37.89 35.22
N ASP A 629 -33.60 37.53 36.36
CA ASP A 629 -33.03 36.21 36.59
C ASP A 629 -34.12 35.13 36.52
N ASN A 630 -35.28 35.36 37.14
CA ASN A 630 -36.41 34.44 37.05
C ASN A 630 -36.96 34.27 35.62
N GLU A 631 -37.01 35.35 34.83
CA GLU A 631 -37.40 35.26 33.42
C GLU A 631 -36.41 34.44 32.59
N THR A 632 -35.10 34.58 32.85
CA THR A 632 -34.09 33.77 32.15
C THR A 632 -34.21 32.28 32.49
N VAL A 633 -34.42 31.95 33.78
CA VAL A 633 -34.63 30.56 34.24
C VAL A 633 -35.93 29.98 33.67
N ALA A 634 -37.00 30.79 33.60
CA ALA A 634 -38.25 30.36 32.99
C ALA A 634 -38.05 30.02 31.49
N ARG A 635 -37.36 30.88 30.72
CA ARG A 635 -37.06 30.63 29.31
C ARG A 635 -36.19 29.41 29.09
N THR A 636 -35.17 29.17 29.92
CA THR A 636 -34.35 27.96 29.82
C THR A 636 -35.17 26.71 30.13
N SER A 637 -36.00 26.75 31.18
CA SER A 637 -36.87 25.62 31.53
C SER A 637 -37.91 25.29 30.46
N GLU A 638 -38.44 26.32 29.78
CA GLU A 638 -39.39 26.15 28.68
C GLU A 638 -38.72 25.61 27.42
N ALA A 639 -37.51 26.07 27.11
CA ALA A 639 -36.70 25.54 26.02
C ALA A 639 -36.31 24.07 26.25
N ASP A 640 -35.93 23.70 27.47
CA ASP A 640 -35.62 22.32 27.83
C ASP A 640 -36.87 21.43 27.79
N ALA A 641 -38.02 21.93 28.24
CA ALA A 641 -39.30 21.22 28.10
C ALA A 641 -39.69 21.02 26.63
N HIS A 642 -39.39 21.97 25.73
CA HIS A 642 -39.63 21.81 24.30
C HIS A 642 -38.70 20.75 23.68
N ARG A 643 -37.41 20.79 24.01
CA ARG A 643 -36.43 19.78 23.58
C ARG A 643 -36.83 18.37 24.00
N LEU A 644 -37.22 18.20 25.27
CA LEU A 644 -37.68 16.90 25.77
C LEU A 644 -38.96 16.42 25.08
N ARG A 645 -39.86 17.32 24.69
CA ARG A 645 -41.06 16.94 23.90
C ARG A 645 -40.68 16.49 22.50
N GLU A 646 -39.81 17.23 21.81
CA GLU A 646 -39.31 16.83 20.49
C GLU A 646 -38.59 15.49 20.53
N GLU A 647 -37.74 15.28 21.54
CA GLU A 647 -37.02 14.01 21.72
C GLU A 647 -37.99 12.85 21.99
N ASN A 648 -39.01 13.06 22.83
CA ASN A 648 -40.06 12.07 23.04
C ASN A 648 -40.89 11.79 21.77
N GLU A 649 -41.14 12.79 20.93
CA GLU A 649 -41.83 12.62 19.66
C GLU A 649 -40.98 11.83 18.67
N ARG A 650 -39.68 12.14 18.54
CA ARG A 650 -38.72 11.36 17.76
C ARG A 650 -38.61 9.92 18.24
N MET A 651 -38.57 9.69 19.56
CA MET A 651 -38.57 8.34 20.12
C MET A 651 -39.86 7.58 19.80
N ARG A 652 -41.03 8.25 19.84
CA ARG A 652 -42.30 7.64 19.44
C ARG A 652 -42.33 7.30 17.94
N GLU A 653 -41.85 8.19 17.08
CA GLU A 653 -41.75 7.93 15.64
C GLU A 653 -40.80 6.76 15.35
N ALA A 654 -39.64 6.71 16.02
CA ALA A 654 -38.69 5.60 15.91
C ALA A 654 -39.31 4.27 16.39
N LEU A 655 -40.07 4.28 17.49
CA LEU A 655 -40.78 3.09 17.99
C LEU A 655 -41.90 2.66 17.03
N LEU A 656 -42.62 3.59 16.41
CA LEU A 656 -43.62 3.27 15.40
C LEU A 656 -42.97 2.64 14.16
N LEU A 657 -41.86 3.19 13.66
CA LEU A 657 -41.10 2.63 12.55
C LEU A 657 -40.53 1.24 12.87
N ALA A 658 -40.03 1.04 14.09
CA ALA A 658 -39.57 -0.26 14.54
C ALA A 658 -40.73 -1.27 14.64
N SER A 659 -41.90 -0.85 15.12
CA SER A 659 -43.10 -1.69 15.16
C SER A 659 -43.55 -2.07 13.75
N THR A 660 -43.58 -1.13 12.81
CA THR A 660 -43.97 -1.43 11.42
C THR A 660 -42.97 -2.38 10.75
N ALA A 661 -41.67 -2.22 11.01
CA ALA A 661 -40.65 -3.14 10.50
C ALA A 661 -40.79 -4.55 11.08
N VAL A 662 -41.18 -4.68 12.36
CA VAL A 662 -41.49 -5.98 12.99
C VAL A 662 -42.75 -6.59 12.39
N ASP A 663 -43.79 -5.80 12.16
CA ASP A 663 -45.03 -6.26 11.50
C ASP A 663 -44.76 -6.72 10.06
N GLU A 664 -43.92 -6.00 9.32
CA GLU A 664 -43.45 -6.37 7.97
C GLU A 664 -42.64 -7.66 8.01
N ARG A 665 -41.71 -7.80 8.97
CA ARG A 665 -40.94 -9.03 9.17
C ARG A 665 -41.84 -10.22 9.48
N ASP A 666 -42.85 -10.03 10.32
CA ASP A 666 -43.80 -11.08 10.68
C ASP A 666 -44.76 -11.39 9.50
N ALA A 667 -45.10 -10.41 8.68
CA ALA A 667 -45.85 -10.61 7.44
C ALA A 667 -45.01 -11.43 6.43
N LEU A 668 -43.75 -11.06 6.21
CA LEU A 668 -42.81 -11.80 5.38
C LEU A 668 -42.56 -13.22 5.91
N ARG A 669 -42.49 -13.40 7.23
CA ARG A 669 -42.37 -14.73 7.85
C ARG A 669 -43.62 -15.58 7.61
N ARG A 670 -44.82 -15.01 7.74
CA ARG A 670 -46.08 -15.70 7.42
C ARG A 670 -46.19 -16.02 5.94
N GLU A 671 -45.72 -15.12 5.07
CA GLU A 671 -45.66 -15.36 3.63
C GLU A 671 -44.65 -16.46 3.30
N ASN A 672 -43.49 -16.50 3.95
CA ASN A 672 -42.50 -17.55 3.79
C ASN A 672 -43.03 -18.91 4.29
N GLU A 673 -43.73 -18.94 5.43
CA GLU A 673 -44.41 -20.14 5.92
C GLU A 673 -45.57 -20.57 5.01
N ALA A 674 -46.29 -19.64 4.40
CA ALA A 674 -47.34 -19.92 3.42
C ALA A 674 -46.76 -20.42 2.09
N LEU A 675 -45.64 -19.83 1.64
CA LEU A 675 -44.90 -20.24 0.46
C LEU A 675 -44.32 -21.64 0.66
N SER A 676 -43.65 -21.89 1.79
CA SER A 676 -43.14 -23.20 2.22
C SER A 676 -44.25 -24.26 2.28
N LYS A 677 -45.44 -23.92 2.80
CA LYS A 677 -46.62 -24.81 2.77
C LYS A 677 -47.23 -24.98 1.38
N SER A 678 -47.05 -24.01 0.47
CA SER A 678 -47.51 -24.07 -0.91
C SER A 678 -46.51 -24.72 -1.88
N MET A 679 -45.31 -25.11 -1.42
CA MET A 679 -44.26 -25.81 -2.19
C MET A 679 -44.61 -27.28 -2.51
N VAL A 680 -45.85 -27.54 -2.96
CA VAL A 680 -46.23 -28.83 -3.56
C VAL A 680 -46.55 -28.69 -5.05
N GLU A 681 -46.46 -27.50 -5.66
CA GLU A 681 -46.65 -27.36 -7.11
C GLU A 681 -45.36 -27.03 -7.89
N PRO A 682 -44.89 -27.96 -8.77
CA PRO A 682 -43.63 -27.81 -9.52
C PRO A 682 -43.63 -26.64 -10.53
N GLY A 683 -44.79 -26.12 -10.92
CA GLY A 683 -44.89 -24.97 -11.84
C GLY A 683 -44.47 -23.63 -11.23
N ARG A 684 -44.62 -23.47 -9.90
CA ARG A 684 -44.27 -22.22 -9.21
C ARG A 684 -42.77 -22.14 -8.88
N ILE A 685 -42.11 -23.28 -8.67
CA ILE A 685 -40.66 -23.38 -8.48
C ILE A 685 -39.93 -22.88 -9.73
N GLN A 686 -40.35 -23.32 -10.93
CA GLN A 686 -39.76 -22.84 -12.19
C GLN A 686 -40.03 -21.35 -12.47
N ALA A 687 -41.13 -20.78 -11.97
CA ALA A 687 -41.41 -19.35 -12.10
C ALA A 687 -40.54 -18.51 -11.16
N LEU A 688 -40.29 -19.00 -9.94
CA LEU A 688 -39.39 -18.36 -8.97
C LEU A 688 -37.92 -18.49 -9.37
N GLU A 689 -37.52 -19.62 -9.97
CA GLU A 689 -36.18 -19.80 -10.54
C GLU A 689 -35.94 -18.81 -11.70
N ARG A 690 -36.92 -18.67 -12.61
CA ARG A 690 -36.83 -17.65 -13.68
C ARG A 690 -36.78 -16.23 -13.12
N ALA A 691 -37.62 -15.88 -12.15
CA ALA A 691 -37.59 -14.56 -11.54
C ALA A 691 -36.27 -14.27 -10.77
N ARG A 692 -35.69 -15.29 -10.13
CA ARG A 692 -34.38 -15.20 -9.48
C ARG A 692 -33.27 -15.00 -10.52
N ASP A 693 -33.30 -15.75 -11.61
CA ASP A 693 -32.29 -15.66 -12.66
C ASP A 693 -32.39 -14.32 -13.42
N GLU A 694 -33.61 -13.79 -13.62
CA GLU A 694 -33.87 -12.44 -14.14
C GLU A 694 -33.36 -11.35 -13.17
N ALA A 695 -33.60 -11.48 -11.87
CA ALA A 695 -33.10 -10.55 -10.86
C ALA A 695 -31.56 -10.59 -10.76
N LYS A 696 -30.96 -11.78 -10.91
CA LYS A 696 -29.51 -11.95 -10.96
C LYS A 696 -28.91 -11.28 -12.19
N ALA A 697 -29.51 -11.47 -13.36
CA ALA A 697 -29.08 -10.80 -14.60
C ALA A 697 -29.21 -9.27 -14.51
N ALA A 698 -30.28 -8.75 -13.88
CA ALA A 698 -30.44 -7.32 -13.65
C ALA A 698 -29.38 -6.75 -12.68
N ALA A 699 -29.04 -7.49 -11.63
CA ALA A 699 -27.98 -7.11 -10.70
C ALA A 699 -26.59 -7.13 -11.36
N GLU A 700 -26.30 -8.13 -12.20
CA GLU A 700 -25.08 -8.21 -12.99
C GLU A 700 -24.97 -7.05 -13.99
N ALA A 701 -26.06 -6.68 -14.65
CA ALA A 701 -26.10 -5.52 -15.54
C ALA A 701 -25.86 -4.19 -14.79
N ALA A 702 -26.49 -3.99 -13.63
CA ALA A 702 -26.26 -2.82 -12.79
C ALA A 702 -24.81 -2.75 -12.27
N LEU A 703 -24.22 -3.90 -11.92
CA LEU A 703 -22.82 -3.97 -11.52
C LEU A 703 -21.88 -3.61 -12.69
N GLN A 704 -22.17 -4.08 -13.91
CA GLN A 704 -21.40 -3.70 -15.10
C GLN A 704 -21.49 -2.20 -15.40
N GLU A 705 -22.68 -1.59 -15.24
CA GLU A 705 -22.87 -0.14 -15.39
C GLU A 705 -22.08 0.65 -14.34
N LEU A 706 -22.09 0.21 -13.07
CA LEU A 706 -21.29 0.83 -12.01
C LEU A 706 -19.78 0.67 -12.24
N LEU A 707 -19.32 -0.47 -12.75
CA LEU A 707 -17.92 -0.69 -13.12
C LEU A 707 -17.50 0.19 -14.31
N ALA A 708 -18.38 0.38 -15.29
CA ALA A 708 -18.16 1.30 -16.42
C ALA A 708 -18.06 2.76 -15.93
N ALA A 709 -19.00 3.21 -15.08
CA ALA A 709 -18.95 4.54 -14.47
C ALA A 709 -17.70 4.74 -13.60
N ARG A 710 -17.26 3.70 -12.88
CA ARG A 710 -16.00 3.73 -12.11
C ARG A 710 -14.77 3.79 -13.01
N ALA A 711 -14.80 3.14 -14.18
CA ALA A 711 -13.73 3.23 -15.17
C ALA A 711 -13.65 4.64 -15.80
N GLU A 712 -14.80 5.29 -16.05
CA GLU A 712 -14.85 6.66 -16.55
C GLU A 712 -14.33 7.67 -15.52
N THR A 713 -14.73 7.55 -14.25
CA THR A 713 -14.21 8.41 -13.17
C THR A 713 -12.70 8.25 -12.98
N LYS A 714 -12.16 7.03 -13.08
CA LYS A 714 -10.70 6.78 -13.10
C LYS A 714 -10.01 7.45 -14.29
N LYS A 715 -10.60 7.42 -15.49
CA LYS A 715 -10.07 8.10 -16.68
C LYS A 715 -10.06 9.62 -16.51
N HIS A 716 -11.11 10.19 -15.91
CA HIS A 716 -11.17 11.62 -15.61
C HIS A 716 -10.15 12.04 -14.55
N ALA A 717 -9.96 11.24 -13.50
CA ALA A 717 -8.92 11.47 -12.49
C ALA A 717 -7.52 11.45 -13.13
N ALA A 718 -7.20 10.42 -13.91
CA ALA A 718 -5.90 10.32 -14.60
C ALA A 718 -5.65 11.46 -15.59
N ALA A 719 -6.70 11.95 -16.28
CA ALA A 719 -6.59 13.10 -17.17
C ALA A 719 -6.39 14.42 -16.40
N SER A 720 -6.94 14.54 -15.19
CA SER A 720 -6.73 15.66 -14.28
C SER A 720 -5.29 15.68 -13.78
N ASP A 721 -4.80 14.56 -13.26
CA ASP A 721 -3.43 14.41 -12.76
C ASP A 721 -2.40 14.70 -13.87
N ALA A 722 -2.66 14.23 -15.10
CA ALA A 722 -1.83 14.54 -16.25
C ALA A 722 -1.85 16.04 -16.63
N SER A 723 -2.97 16.74 -16.48
CA SER A 723 -3.06 18.19 -16.70
C SER A 723 -2.27 18.96 -15.63
N GLU A 724 -2.34 18.53 -14.36
CA GLU A 724 -1.58 19.13 -13.27
C GLU A 724 -0.07 18.92 -13.42
N ALA A 725 0.37 17.71 -13.79
CA ALA A 725 1.77 17.41 -14.07
C ALA A 725 2.33 18.28 -15.21
N LEU A 726 1.57 18.44 -16.30
CA LEU A 726 1.97 19.30 -17.42
C LEU A 726 2.03 20.79 -17.03
N LYS A 727 1.15 21.26 -16.14
CA LYS A 727 1.19 22.63 -15.60
C LYS A 727 2.44 22.85 -14.74
N ALA A 728 2.81 21.88 -13.91
CA ALA A 728 4.04 21.95 -13.12
C ALA A 728 5.30 21.99 -14.00
N GLU A 729 5.37 21.14 -15.03
CA GLU A 729 6.48 21.15 -16.00
C GLU A 729 6.54 22.46 -16.80
N ARG A 730 5.39 23.04 -17.18
CA ARG A 730 5.32 24.36 -17.82
C ARG A 730 5.91 25.44 -16.91
N ASP A 731 5.59 25.43 -15.62
CA ASP A 731 6.08 26.43 -14.67
C ASP A 731 7.61 26.33 -14.48
N VAL A 732 8.16 25.10 -14.51
CA VAL A 732 9.62 24.88 -14.53
C VAL A 732 10.26 25.43 -15.81
N LEU A 733 9.65 25.18 -16.98
CA LEU A 733 10.14 25.71 -18.26
C LEU A 733 10.07 27.25 -18.30
N LEU A 734 9.01 27.87 -17.76
CA LEU A 734 8.92 29.33 -17.60
C LEU A 734 10.05 29.87 -16.71
N GLY A 735 10.38 29.17 -15.63
CA GLY A 735 11.54 29.49 -14.78
C GLY A 735 12.86 29.43 -15.55
N ARG A 736 13.07 28.40 -16.39
CA ARG A 736 14.28 28.29 -17.24
C ARG A 736 14.36 29.36 -18.31
N VAL A 737 13.23 29.73 -18.91
CA VAL A 737 13.16 30.86 -19.86
C VAL A 737 13.54 32.17 -19.16
N ALA A 738 13.04 32.42 -17.95
CA ALA A 738 13.41 33.61 -17.18
C ALA A 738 14.92 33.65 -16.87
N GLN A 739 15.52 32.51 -16.50
CA GLN A 739 16.96 32.40 -16.27
C GLN A 739 17.78 32.63 -17.54
N SER A 740 17.36 32.07 -18.68
CA SER A 740 18.04 32.29 -19.97
C SER A 740 17.93 33.74 -20.46
N ILE A 741 16.79 34.41 -20.22
CA ILE A 741 16.65 35.85 -20.47
C ILE A 741 17.66 36.62 -19.61
N GLN A 742 17.75 36.31 -18.32
CA GLN A 742 18.70 36.96 -17.42
C GLN A 742 20.15 36.76 -17.87
N ALA A 743 20.55 35.52 -18.16
CA ALA A 743 21.90 35.19 -18.63
C ALA A 743 22.24 35.88 -19.95
N ARG A 744 21.29 35.95 -20.89
CA ARG A 744 21.45 36.69 -22.15
C ARG A 744 21.64 38.18 -21.91
N ASP A 745 20.87 38.77 -20.99
CA ASP A 745 20.94 40.20 -20.70
C ASP A 745 22.25 40.56 -19.97
N GLU A 746 22.75 39.67 -19.10
CA GLU A 746 24.09 39.76 -18.48
C GLU A 746 25.21 39.66 -19.53
N ALA A 747 25.14 38.68 -20.44
CA ALA A 747 26.12 38.54 -21.54
C ALA A 747 26.11 39.76 -22.48
N ARG A 748 24.94 40.34 -22.76
CA ARG A 748 24.81 41.60 -23.53
C ARG A 748 25.46 42.79 -22.83
N LEU A 749 25.34 42.85 -21.50
CA LEU A 749 25.94 43.92 -20.70
C LEU A 749 27.47 43.77 -20.70
N ALA A 750 27.99 42.56 -20.47
CA ALA A 750 29.42 42.26 -20.55
C ALA A 750 30.00 42.50 -21.96
N LEU A 751 29.25 42.19 -23.02
CA LEU A 751 29.65 42.47 -24.40
C LEU A 751 29.72 43.98 -24.67
N LYS A 752 28.77 44.77 -24.16
CA LYS A 752 28.84 46.24 -24.26
C LYS A 752 30.04 46.81 -23.50
N GLU A 753 30.29 46.34 -22.28
CA GLU A 753 31.43 46.79 -21.48
C GLU A 753 32.77 46.47 -22.16
N THR A 754 32.92 45.26 -22.71
CA THR A 754 34.14 44.86 -23.44
C THR A 754 34.31 45.65 -24.74
N GLN A 755 33.22 45.94 -25.47
CA GLN A 755 33.26 46.83 -26.64
C GLN A 755 33.63 48.28 -26.28
N GLU A 756 33.12 48.81 -25.17
CA GLU A 756 33.47 50.14 -24.67
C GLU A 756 34.93 50.23 -24.23
N ILE A 757 35.45 49.20 -23.54
CA ILE A 757 36.88 49.10 -23.18
C ILE A 757 37.73 49.05 -24.44
N LEU A 758 37.39 48.20 -25.42
CA LEU A 758 38.16 48.08 -26.68
C LEU A 758 38.12 49.37 -27.50
N ALA A 759 36.97 50.07 -27.53
CA ALA A 759 36.86 51.40 -28.13
C ALA A 759 37.74 52.44 -27.41
N SER A 760 37.81 52.41 -26.07
CA SER A 760 38.64 53.32 -25.29
C SER A 760 40.16 53.09 -25.48
N VAL A 761 40.57 51.84 -25.73
CA VAL A 761 41.95 51.46 -26.05
C VAL A 761 42.33 51.88 -27.48
N ASN A 762 41.37 51.86 -28.41
CA ASN A 762 41.56 52.30 -29.80
C ASN A 762 41.49 53.83 -30.00
N PHE A 763 41.12 54.63 -28.99
CA PHE A 763 41.19 56.10 -29.04
C PHE A 763 42.60 56.62 -28.69
N GLY A 764 43.60 56.08 -29.38
CA GLY A 764 44.89 56.70 -29.63
C GLY A 764 44.97 57.11 -31.10
N ASP A 765 44.33 58.24 -31.42
CA ASP A 765 44.46 59.04 -32.65
C ASP A 765 43.78 58.51 -33.94
N GLY A 766 42.62 59.10 -34.30
CA GLY A 766 42.03 59.02 -35.65
C GLY A 766 40.50 58.91 -35.73
N ALA A 767 39.84 59.98 -36.19
CA ALA A 767 38.38 60.14 -36.34
C ALA A 767 37.69 59.14 -37.31
N PRO A 768 36.35 58.91 -37.21
CA PRO A 768 35.68 57.77 -37.81
C PRO A 768 35.31 57.99 -39.29
N ARG A 769 35.47 56.95 -40.12
CA ARG A 769 34.83 56.87 -41.44
C ARG A 769 33.83 55.72 -41.50
N SER A 770 32.58 56.12 -41.59
CA SER A 770 31.43 55.38 -42.08
C SER A 770 31.70 54.82 -43.49
N THR A 771 31.47 53.52 -43.71
CA THR A 771 30.83 53.01 -44.93
C THR A 771 30.17 51.65 -44.72
N THR A 772 28.91 51.63 -45.10
CA THR A 772 27.98 50.52 -45.37
C THR A 772 28.40 49.60 -46.53
N ALA A 773 27.91 48.35 -46.46
CA ALA A 773 27.40 47.50 -47.56
C ALA A 773 28.33 46.56 -48.36
N VAL A 774 28.00 45.26 -48.27
CA VAL A 774 27.83 44.24 -49.34
C VAL A 774 28.93 44.04 -50.39
N GLY A 775 29.42 42.79 -50.53
CA GLY A 775 29.91 42.27 -51.82
C GLY A 775 31.05 41.25 -51.70
N ILE A 776 30.79 40.06 -52.24
CA ILE A 776 31.75 38.96 -52.49
C ILE A 776 32.82 39.43 -53.50
N ASP A 777 34.10 39.12 -53.25
CA ASP A 777 35.06 38.52 -54.22
C ASP A 777 36.51 38.66 -53.72
N ALA A 778 37.26 37.55 -53.82
CA ALA A 778 38.72 37.57 -53.84
C ALA A 778 39.19 38.16 -55.18
N PRO A 779 40.32 38.89 -55.22
CA PRO A 779 41.59 38.19 -55.41
C PRO A 779 42.79 38.81 -54.69
N SER A 780 43.84 38.00 -54.62
CA SER A 780 45.22 38.30 -54.25
C SER A 780 45.75 39.58 -54.92
N ASP A 781 46.50 40.39 -54.15
CA ASP A 781 47.84 40.85 -54.53
C ASP A 781 48.52 41.49 -53.31
N GLU A 782 49.82 41.21 -53.22
CA GLU A 782 50.79 41.75 -52.26
C GLU A 782 50.87 43.28 -52.35
N ASP A 783 50.89 43.97 -51.21
CA ASP A 783 51.62 45.25 -51.10
C ASP A 783 52.02 45.49 -49.64
N ASP A 784 53.32 45.68 -49.47
CA ASP A 784 54.03 46.04 -48.25
C ASP A 784 53.44 47.29 -47.60
N ILE A 785 52.92 47.14 -46.38
CA ILE A 785 52.70 48.26 -45.46
C ILE A 785 53.43 47.93 -44.16
N ASP A 786 54.54 48.64 -43.93
CA ASP A 786 55.26 48.70 -42.66
C ASP A 786 54.27 48.95 -41.49
N PRO A 787 54.16 48.06 -40.48
CA PRO A 787 53.43 48.40 -39.28
C PRO A 787 54.26 49.41 -38.48
N VAL A 788 53.73 50.62 -38.40
CA VAL A 788 54.14 51.67 -37.45
C VAL A 788 54.21 51.06 -36.05
N SER A 789 55.43 50.79 -35.62
CA SER A 789 55.79 50.34 -34.28
C SER A 789 55.57 51.47 -33.28
N GLY A 790 54.49 51.37 -32.50
CA GLY A 790 54.20 52.31 -31.42
C GLY A 790 53.27 51.80 -30.33
N GLN A 791 52.89 50.53 -30.34
CA GLN A 791 52.09 49.92 -29.26
C GLN A 791 52.97 48.91 -28.52
N SER A 792 53.02 49.02 -27.19
CA SER A 792 53.72 48.07 -26.32
C SER A 792 53.27 46.63 -26.64
N PRO A 793 54.16 45.62 -26.68
CA PRO A 793 53.76 44.21 -26.85
C PRO A 793 52.71 43.80 -25.82
N GLU A 794 52.75 44.35 -24.60
CA GLU A 794 51.73 44.14 -23.57
C GLU A 794 50.34 44.69 -23.96
N ALA A 795 50.28 45.75 -24.77
CA ALA A 795 49.02 46.31 -25.26
C ALA A 795 48.43 45.46 -26.41
N GLN A 796 49.28 44.84 -27.22
CA GLN A 796 48.84 43.93 -28.29
C GLN A 796 48.29 42.62 -27.71
N ASP A 797 48.95 42.05 -26.71
CA ASP A 797 48.45 40.86 -26.00
C ASP A 797 47.14 41.15 -25.25
N ALA A 798 47.00 42.33 -24.64
CA ALA A 798 45.75 42.75 -24.01
C ALA A 798 44.60 42.89 -25.02
N VAL A 799 44.84 43.50 -26.18
CA VAL A 799 43.83 43.62 -27.24
C VAL A 799 43.44 42.26 -27.79
N ALA A 800 44.39 41.33 -27.98
CA ALA A 800 44.12 39.96 -28.40
C ALA A 800 43.22 39.22 -27.39
N ALA A 801 43.51 39.33 -26.09
CA ALA A 801 42.69 38.75 -25.03
C ALA A 801 41.26 39.33 -24.98
N TYR A 802 41.09 40.63 -25.24
CA TYR A 802 39.76 41.25 -25.33
C TYR A 802 38.97 40.80 -26.57
N LEU A 803 39.64 40.58 -27.72
CA LEU A 803 39.00 40.06 -28.93
C LEU A 803 38.56 38.60 -28.76
N GLU A 804 39.38 37.77 -28.13
CA GLU A 804 39.00 36.40 -27.77
C GLU A 804 37.78 36.39 -26.83
N ARG A 805 37.79 37.27 -25.80
CA ARG A 805 36.65 37.42 -24.90
C ARG A 805 35.38 37.89 -25.63
N LEU A 806 35.48 38.79 -26.61
CA LEU A 806 34.33 39.19 -27.43
C LEU A 806 33.77 38.01 -28.24
N GLN A 807 34.61 37.22 -28.88
CA GLN A 807 34.17 36.03 -29.62
C GLN A 807 33.48 35.01 -28.70
N THR A 808 34.00 34.81 -27.48
CA THR A 808 33.34 33.94 -26.50
C THR A 808 31.96 34.46 -26.11
N LEU A 809 31.82 35.75 -25.78
CA LEU A 809 30.54 36.36 -25.42
C LEU A 809 29.53 36.36 -26.58
N GLU A 810 29.98 36.54 -27.83
CA GLU A 810 29.14 36.42 -29.01
C GLU A 810 28.63 34.98 -29.23
N SER A 811 29.49 33.98 -29.00
CA SER A 811 29.10 32.57 -29.08
C SER A 811 28.12 32.16 -27.97
N GLU A 812 28.32 32.67 -26.75
CA GLU A 812 27.42 32.46 -25.61
C GLU A 812 26.05 33.10 -25.88
N LEU A 813 26.02 34.31 -26.43
CA LEU A 813 24.77 34.99 -26.78
C LEU A 813 24.02 34.24 -27.88
N ALA A 814 24.70 33.74 -28.90
CA ALA A 814 24.11 32.89 -29.94
C ALA A 814 23.56 31.58 -29.36
N GLY A 815 24.28 30.96 -28.41
CA GLY A 815 23.83 29.77 -27.67
C GLY A 815 22.59 30.03 -26.80
N GLN A 816 22.51 31.18 -26.15
CA GLN A 816 21.32 31.57 -25.37
C GLN A 816 20.10 31.84 -26.28
N GLU A 817 20.31 32.43 -27.46
CA GLU A 817 19.21 32.66 -28.41
C GLU A 817 18.65 31.36 -29.01
N THR A 818 19.49 30.35 -29.25
CA THR A 818 19.01 29.02 -29.69
C THR A 818 18.30 28.28 -28.57
N LEU A 819 18.81 28.34 -27.33
CA LEU A 819 18.16 27.79 -26.15
C LEU A 819 16.77 28.42 -25.92
N MET A 820 16.66 29.75 -26.02
CA MET A 820 15.39 30.46 -25.89
C MET A 820 14.36 30.02 -26.94
N ARG A 821 14.76 29.84 -28.20
CA ARG A 821 13.85 29.33 -29.25
C ARG A 821 13.38 27.91 -28.94
N SER A 822 14.28 27.05 -28.45
CA SER A 822 13.95 25.68 -28.06
C SER A 822 12.98 25.63 -26.87
N LEU A 823 13.25 26.40 -25.81
CA LEU A 823 12.38 26.46 -24.63
C LEU A 823 11.00 27.06 -24.97
N THR A 824 10.95 28.04 -25.87
CA THR A 824 9.66 28.63 -26.32
C THR A 824 8.84 27.61 -27.12
N ALA A 825 9.45 26.84 -28.00
CA ALA A 825 8.77 25.76 -28.73
C ALA A 825 8.25 24.66 -27.80
N GLN A 826 9.03 24.30 -26.77
CA GLN A 826 8.58 23.34 -25.75
C GLN A 826 7.40 23.87 -24.93
N LEU A 827 7.38 25.17 -24.60
CA LEU A 827 6.25 25.79 -23.91
C LEU A 827 4.98 25.78 -24.76
N GLU A 828 5.09 26.12 -26.05
CA GLU A 828 3.95 26.08 -26.99
C GLU A 828 3.37 24.66 -27.12
N GLU A 829 4.22 23.65 -27.26
CA GLU A 829 3.79 22.25 -27.33
C GLU A 829 3.08 21.81 -26.04
N ARG A 830 3.58 22.21 -24.88
CA ARG A 830 3.00 21.87 -23.57
C ARG A 830 1.68 22.58 -23.34
N ASP A 831 1.57 23.85 -23.71
CA ASP A 831 0.32 24.61 -23.65
C ASP A 831 -0.76 24.00 -24.55
N ASP A 832 -0.40 23.52 -25.75
CA ASP A 832 -1.34 22.84 -26.63
C ASP A 832 -1.80 21.47 -26.08
N ARG A 833 -0.91 20.73 -25.41
CA ARG A 833 -1.27 19.49 -24.69
C ARG A 833 -2.19 19.77 -23.50
N ILE A 834 -1.92 20.82 -22.70
CA ILE A 834 -2.80 21.26 -21.60
C ILE A 834 -4.18 21.64 -22.15
N ARG A 835 -4.25 22.43 -23.23
CA ARG A 835 -5.53 22.78 -23.88
C ARG A 835 -6.26 21.56 -24.43
N ALA A 836 -5.57 20.52 -24.88
CA ALA A 836 -6.19 19.28 -25.33
C ALA A 836 -6.77 18.48 -24.15
N LEU A 837 -6.06 18.39 -23.02
CA LEU A 837 -6.56 17.74 -21.81
C LEU A 837 -7.69 18.52 -21.14
N ASP A 838 -7.59 19.84 -21.06
CA ASP A 838 -8.64 20.70 -20.49
C ASP A 838 -9.93 20.64 -21.33
N ARG A 839 -9.83 20.48 -22.67
CA ARG A 839 -11.00 20.22 -23.53
C ARG A 839 -11.65 18.86 -23.25
N ARG A 840 -10.85 17.83 -22.95
CA ARG A 840 -11.33 16.50 -22.55
C ARG A 840 -11.96 16.52 -21.15
N LEU A 841 -11.40 17.28 -20.22
CA LEU A 841 -11.91 17.44 -18.85
C LEU A 841 -13.19 18.28 -18.78
N ALA A 842 -13.31 19.32 -19.61
CA ALA A 842 -14.48 20.20 -19.66
C ALA A 842 -15.71 19.54 -20.30
N GLY A 843 -15.65 18.26 -20.68
CA GLY A 843 -16.73 17.57 -21.40
C GLY A 843 -17.06 18.19 -22.76
N ALA A 844 -16.20 19.10 -23.25
CA ALA A 844 -16.35 19.78 -24.53
C ALA A 844 -15.86 18.86 -25.66
N SER A 845 -16.50 17.70 -25.77
CA SER A 845 -16.69 17.07 -27.08
C SER A 845 -17.61 18.01 -27.87
N PRO A 846 -17.34 18.31 -29.16
CA PRO A 846 -18.23 19.17 -29.93
C PRO A 846 -19.64 18.56 -29.87
N ALA A 847 -20.59 19.37 -29.38
CA ALA A 847 -22.01 19.07 -29.30
C ALA A 847 -22.65 18.94 -30.69
N GLY A 848 -22.17 17.96 -31.47
CA GLY A 848 -22.95 17.24 -32.47
C GLY A 848 -23.44 15.98 -31.78
N SER A 849 -24.73 15.67 -31.95
CA SER A 849 -25.50 14.60 -31.31
C SER A 849 -24.70 13.32 -31.03
N GLU A 850 -25.11 12.54 -30.02
CA GLU A 850 -24.58 11.19 -29.76
C GLU A 850 -24.52 10.30 -31.04
N GLU A 851 -25.29 10.63 -32.08
CA GLU A 851 -25.16 10.10 -33.44
C GLU A 851 -23.88 10.50 -34.20
N GLU A 852 -23.37 11.74 -34.11
CA GLU A 852 -22.08 12.13 -34.69
C GLU A 852 -20.90 11.52 -33.92
N ALA A 853 -21.03 11.39 -32.60
CA ALA A 853 -20.05 10.70 -31.78
C ALA A 853 -19.99 9.20 -32.14
N SER A 854 -21.14 8.53 -32.23
CA SER A 854 -21.21 7.14 -32.66
C SER A 854 -20.76 6.94 -34.12
N LYS A 855 -21.11 7.83 -35.06
CA LYS A 855 -20.57 7.82 -36.44
C LYS A 855 -19.07 7.99 -36.49
N ARG A 856 -18.51 8.92 -35.71
CA ARG A 856 -17.06 9.10 -35.62
C ARG A 856 -16.40 7.85 -35.03
N THR A 857 -16.96 7.25 -33.99
CA THR A 857 -16.41 6.00 -33.44
C THR A 857 -16.50 4.83 -34.41
N LEU A 858 -17.58 4.73 -35.19
CA LEU A 858 -17.74 3.66 -36.18
C LEU A 858 -16.74 3.83 -37.34
N LEU A 859 -16.58 5.05 -37.84
CA LEU A 859 -15.59 5.38 -38.87
C LEU A 859 -14.15 5.22 -38.35
N GLU A 860 -13.88 5.61 -37.11
CA GLU A 860 -12.56 5.41 -36.48
C GLU A 860 -12.26 3.93 -36.25
N LEU A 861 -13.27 3.11 -35.91
CA LEU A 861 -13.11 1.66 -35.78
C LEU A 861 -12.93 0.99 -37.15
N GLU A 862 -13.65 1.41 -38.18
CA GLU A 862 -13.48 0.92 -39.55
C GLU A 862 -12.10 1.30 -40.13
N GLU A 863 -11.66 2.53 -39.90
CA GLU A 863 -10.32 2.98 -40.32
C GLU A 863 -9.22 2.29 -39.51
N ARG A 864 -9.47 1.97 -38.24
CA ARG A 864 -8.55 1.19 -37.40
C ARG A 864 -8.50 -0.28 -37.84
N VAL A 865 -9.61 -0.88 -38.24
CA VAL A 865 -9.65 -2.22 -38.85
C VAL A 865 -8.91 -2.24 -40.19
N ALA A 866 -9.11 -1.22 -41.03
CA ALA A 866 -8.40 -1.08 -42.29
C ALA A 866 -6.88 -0.95 -42.07
N ARG A 867 -6.45 -0.08 -41.15
CA ARG A 867 -5.03 0.08 -40.77
C ARG A 867 -4.42 -1.20 -40.22
N LEU A 868 -5.11 -1.88 -39.29
CA LEU A 868 -4.63 -3.15 -38.75
C LEU A 868 -4.59 -4.25 -39.82
N SER A 869 -5.52 -4.25 -40.78
CA SER A 869 -5.50 -5.21 -41.88
C SER A 869 -4.35 -4.97 -42.86
N GLU A 870 -3.97 -3.71 -43.07
CA GLU A 870 -2.85 -3.30 -43.90
C GLU A 870 -1.51 -3.56 -43.19
N GLU A 871 -1.41 -3.30 -41.89
CA GLU A 871 -0.28 -3.68 -41.05
C GLU A 871 -0.08 -5.19 -41.05
N LEU A 872 -1.16 -5.98 -40.89
CA LEU A 872 -1.10 -7.44 -40.94
C LEU A 872 -0.70 -7.95 -42.33
N HIS A 873 -1.12 -7.27 -43.40
CA HIS A 873 -0.67 -7.59 -44.76
C HIS A 873 0.82 -7.28 -44.97
N ASN A 874 1.30 -6.14 -44.48
CA ASN A 874 2.70 -5.75 -44.52
C ASN A 874 3.58 -6.67 -43.65
N GLU A 875 3.07 -7.12 -42.51
CA GLU A 875 3.73 -8.11 -41.66
C GLU A 875 3.79 -9.49 -42.32
N ARG A 876 2.72 -9.94 -42.99
CA ARG A 876 2.75 -11.20 -43.78
C ARG A 876 3.75 -11.12 -44.93
N SER A 877 3.83 -9.97 -45.60
CA SER A 877 4.80 -9.70 -46.67
C SER A 877 6.25 -9.73 -46.14
N THR A 878 6.51 -9.06 -45.02
CA THR A 878 7.84 -9.05 -44.38
C THR A 878 8.22 -10.42 -43.81
N ARG A 879 7.25 -11.19 -43.28
CA ARG A 879 7.46 -12.59 -42.87
C ARG A 879 7.82 -13.48 -44.06
N LEU A 880 7.16 -13.32 -45.20
CA LEU A 880 7.49 -14.06 -46.43
C LEU A 880 8.90 -13.73 -46.95
N THR A 881 9.36 -12.49 -46.81
CA THR A 881 10.73 -12.11 -47.18
C THR A 881 11.77 -12.58 -46.16
N ALA A 882 11.47 -12.56 -44.86
CA ALA A 882 12.32 -13.12 -43.80
C ALA A 882 12.42 -14.64 -43.90
N GLN A 883 11.32 -15.33 -44.19
CA GLN A 883 11.29 -16.78 -44.40
C GLN A 883 12.11 -17.18 -45.65
N ARG A 884 12.03 -16.42 -46.74
CA ARG A 884 12.89 -16.63 -47.92
C ARG A 884 14.38 -16.38 -47.62
N ARG A 885 14.70 -15.46 -46.71
CA ARG A 885 16.07 -15.24 -46.22
C ARG A 885 16.55 -16.37 -45.31
N ALA A 886 15.68 -16.87 -44.42
CA ALA A 886 15.98 -18.03 -43.57
C ALA A 886 16.20 -19.29 -44.43
N GLU A 887 15.37 -19.55 -45.44
CA GLU A 887 15.58 -20.64 -46.41
C GLU A 887 16.84 -20.44 -47.28
N GLN A 888 17.32 -19.20 -47.46
CA GLN A 888 18.61 -18.94 -48.11
C GLN A 888 19.79 -19.19 -47.16
N LEU A 889 19.63 -18.89 -45.87
CA LEU A 889 20.63 -19.12 -44.83
C LEU A 889 20.72 -20.59 -44.40
N GLU A 890 19.61 -21.34 -44.40
CA GLU A 890 19.61 -22.81 -44.21
C GLU A 890 20.36 -23.55 -45.34
N ARG A 891 20.55 -22.90 -46.50
CA ARG A 891 21.39 -23.41 -47.60
C ARG A 891 22.88 -23.07 -47.43
N SER A 892 23.25 -22.20 -46.49
CA SER A 892 24.64 -21.89 -46.12
C SER A 892 24.96 -22.50 -44.76
N VAL A 893 25.99 -23.34 -44.69
CA VAL A 893 26.25 -24.29 -43.59
C VAL A 893 26.84 -23.65 -42.31
N GLU A 894 26.76 -22.33 -42.14
CA GLU A 894 27.31 -21.62 -40.97
C GLU A 894 26.29 -20.63 -40.41
N ALA A 895 25.40 -21.06 -39.49
CA ALA A 895 24.67 -20.19 -38.56
C ALA A 895 23.65 -20.96 -37.69
N SER A 896 24.08 -21.73 -36.69
CA SER A 896 23.14 -22.35 -35.73
C SER A 896 22.62 -21.35 -34.68
N ALA A 897 23.42 -20.35 -34.32
CA ALA A 897 23.06 -19.34 -33.31
C ALA A 897 22.05 -18.30 -33.86
N ASP A 898 22.26 -17.79 -35.07
CA ASP A 898 21.34 -16.81 -35.68
C ASP A 898 19.97 -17.43 -36.00
N ILE A 899 19.94 -18.73 -36.30
CA ILE A 899 18.68 -19.47 -36.51
C ILE A 899 17.89 -19.59 -35.19
N ALA A 900 18.55 -19.83 -34.06
CA ALA A 900 17.90 -19.90 -32.76
C ALA A 900 17.35 -18.54 -32.30
N GLU A 901 18.12 -17.45 -32.50
CA GLU A 901 17.66 -16.10 -32.18
C GLU A 901 16.51 -15.65 -33.10
N MET A 902 16.59 -15.96 -34.40
CA MET A 902 15.49 -15.68 -35.33
C MET A 902 14.25 -16.53 -35.03
N ALA A 903 14.40 -17.78 -34.59
CA ALA A 903 13.28 -18.62 -34.16
C ALA A 903 12.61 -18.08 -32.89
N ALA A 904 13.39 -17.61 -31.91
CA ALA A 904 12.86 -16.96 -30.70
C ALA A 904 12.10 -15.67 -31.02
N ARG A 905 12.66 -14.83 -31.91
CA ARG A 905 11.98 -13.61 -32.40
C ARG A 905 10.72 -13.92 -33.20
N LEU A 906 10.70 -14.99 -33.99
CA LEU A 906 9.50 -15.46 -34.69
C LEU A 906 8.42 -15.94 -33.72
N LYS A 907 8.79 -16.67 -32.67
CA LYS A 907 7.87 -17.17 -31.63
C LYS A 907 7.26 -16.03 -30.80
N ALA A 908 8.07 -15.03 -30.42
CA ALA A 908 7.58 -13.83 -29.74
C ALA A 908 6.57 -13.06 -30.62
N ARG A 909 6.90 -12.88 -31.91
CA ARG A 909 6.00 -12.22 -32.88
C ARG A 909 4.73 -13.02 -33.17
N GLU A 910 4.76 -14.34 -33.08
CA GLU A 910 3.54 -15.17 -33.16
C GLU A 910 2.61 -14.95 -31.97
N GLY A 911 3.16 -14.75 -30.77
CA GLY A 911 2.39 -14.35 -29.59
C GLY A 911 1.69 -13.00 -29.79
N ASP A 912 2.44 -12.01 -30.28
CA ASP A 912 1.90 -10.67 -30.56
C ASP A 912 0.79 -10.69 -31.62
N LEU A 913 0.93 -11.53 -32.65
CA LEU A 913 -0.09 -11.76 -33.68
C LEU A 913 -1.33 -12.45 -33.12
N GLY A 914 -1.17 -13.46 -32.25
CA GLY A 914 -2.30 -14.08 -31.55
C GLY A 914 -3.09 -13.06 -30.73
N ALA A 915 -2.39 -12.15 -30.06
CA ALA A 915 -3.01 -11.05 -29.31
C ALA A 915 -3.69 -10.02 -30.22
N ALA A 916 -3.11 -9.71 -31.39
CA ALA A 916 -3.71 -8.80 -32.37
C ALA A 916 -4.95 -9.41 -33.04
N GLU A 917 -4.92 -10.70 -33.40
CA GLU A 917 -6.08 -11.43 -33.93
C GLU A 917 -7.20 -11.55 -32.90
N ALA A 918 -6.88 -11.78 -31.63
CA ALA A 918 -7.87 -11.78 -30.55
C ALA A 918 -8.55 -10.41 -30.41
N ARG A 919 -7.77 -9.31 -30.48
CA ARG A 919 -8.30 -7.94 -30.49
C ARG A 919 -9.18 -7.65 -31.71
N ALA A 920 -8.79 -8.11 -32.90
CA ALA A 920 -9.58 -7.96 -34.12
C ALA A 920 -10.90 -8.73 -34.05
N LYS A 921 -10.89 -9.97 -33.53
CA LYS A 921 -12.10 -10.78 -33.32
C LYS A 921 -13.04 -10.15 -32.28
N SER A 922 -12.49 -9.55 -31.23
CA SER A 922 -13.29 -8.79 -30.25
C SER A 922 -13.98 -7.60 -30.90
N ALA A 923 -13.22 -6.77 -31.64
CA ALA A 923 -13.78 -5.61 -32.33
C ALA A 923 -14.86 -6.01 -33.35
N GLN A 924 -14.69 -7.13 -34.05
CA GLN A 924 -15.72 -7.65 -34.95
C GLN A 924 -17.01 -8.02 -34.21
N ARG A 925 -16.92 -8.68 -33.04
CA ARG A 925 -18.09 -8.99 -32.21
C ARG A 925 -18.78 -7.72 -31.72
N ASP A 926 -18.02 -6.70 -31.36
CA ASP A 926 -18.58 -5.41 -30.93
C ASP A 926 -19.36 -4.72 -32.06
N VAL A 927 -18.84 -4.77 -33.29
CA VAL A 927 -19.55 -4.28 -34.49
C VAL A 927 -20.82 -5.09 -34.76
N GLU A 928 -20.78 -6.42 -34.62
CA GLU A 928 -21.95 -7.28 -34.79
C GLU A 928 -23.02 -7.00 -33.72
N SER A 929 -22.61 -6.73 -32.49
CA SER A 929 -23.48 -6.32 -31.38
C SER A 929 -24.15 -4.98 -31.65
N LEU A 930 -23.39 -3.95 -32.06
CA LEU A 930 -23.93 -2.64 -32.43
C LEU A 930 -24.93 -2.72 -33.59
N ARG A 931 -24.65 -3.55 -34.60
CA ARG A 931 -25.60 -3.82 -35.69
C ARG A 931 -26.87 -4.53 -35.23
N ALA A 932 -26.81 -5.34 -34.18
CA ALA A 932 -27.99 -5.98 -33.60
C ALA A 932 -28.87 -4.95 -32.87
N VAL A 933 -28.25 -4.08 -32.06
CA VAL A 933 -28.95 -3.00 -31.36
C VAL A 933 -29.62 -2.03 -32.34
N LEU A 934 -28.94 -1.65 -33.43
CA LEU A 934 -29.54 -0.80 -34.47
C LEU A 934 -30.76 -1.46 -35.15
N ARG A 935 -30.70 -2.78 -35.40
CA ARG A 935 -31.84 -3.54 -35.94
C ARG A 935 -33.02 -3.57 -34.97
N GLU A 936 -32.75 -3.74 -33.68
CA GLU A 936 -33.78 -3.73 -32.63
C GLU A 936 -34.41 -2.34 -32.46
N ALA A 937 -33.60 -1.29 -32.45
CA ALA A 937 -34.06 0.09 -32.42
C ALA A 937 -34.93 0.44 -33.64
N SER A 938 -34.51 0.02 -34.84
CA SER A 938 -35.32 0.17 -36.06
C SER A 938 -36.67 -0.53 -35.95
N ALA A 939 -36.69 -1.78 -35.48
CA ALA A 939 -37.93 -2.54 -35.29
C ALA A 939 -38.86 -1.87 -34.25
N GLY A 940 -38.30 -1.33 -33.17
CA GLY A 940 -39.05 -0.58 -32.15
C GLY A 940 -39.68 0.71 -32.70
N VAL A 941 -38.92 1.48 -33.49
CA VAL A 941 -39.42 2.71 -34.12
C VAL A 941 -40.47 2.40 -35.21
N GLU A 942 -40.31 1.30 -35.96
CA GLU A 942 -41.34 0.82 -36.91
C GLU A 942 -42.66 0.47 -36.22
N ALA A 943 -42.60 -0.20 -35.06
CA ALA A 943 -43.78 -0.51 -34.27
C ALA A 943 -44.48 0.76 -33.74
N LEU A 944 -43.71 1.75 -33.26
CA LEU A 944 -44.24 3.04 -32.83
C LEU A 944 -44.85 3.84 -34.00
N LEU A 945 -44.24 3.79 -35.18
CA LEU A 945 -44.78 4.42 -36.39
C LEU A 945 -46.12 3.79 -36.81
N SER A 946 -46.20 2.45 -36.77
CA SER A 946 -47.45 1.72 -37.02
C SER A 946 -48.55 2.11 -36.01
N SER A 947 -48.19 2.28 -34.73
CA SER A 947 -49.12 2.73 -33.69
C SER A 947 -49.59 4.17 -33.90
N ALA A 948 -48.67 5.10 -34.18
CA ALA A 948 -48.98 6.52 -34.40
C ALA A 948 -49.85 6.74 -35.66
N THR A 949 -49.58 5.99 -36.73
CA THR A 949 -50.40 6.03 -37.96
C THR A 949 -51.80 5.45 -37.74
N ALA A 950 -51.94 4.37 -36.98
CA ALA A 950 -53.25 3.81 -36.59
C ALA A 950 -54.03 4.75 -35.65
N GLY A 951 -53.34 5.49 -34.79
CA GLY A 951 -53.92 6.47 -33.86
C GLY A 951 -54.31 7.80 -34.49
N GLY A 952 -53.96 8.05 -35.75
CA GLY A 952 -54.34 9.28 -36.47
C GLY A 952 -53.54 10.52 -36.07
N ASP A 953 -52.32 10.37 -35.55
CA ASP A 953 -51.42 11.49 -35.24
C ASP A 953 -50.34 11.67 -36.33
N PRO A 954 -50.58 12.56 -37.31
CA PRO A 954 -49.69 12.71 -38.47
C PRO A 954 -48.34 13.35 -38.10
N VAL A 955 -48.27 14.15 -37.03
CA VAL A 955 -47.03 14.85 -36.64
C VAL A 955 -46.06 13.85 -36.02
N THR A 956 -46.56 12.97 -35.16
CA THR A 956 -45.74 11.92 -34.53
C THR A 956 -45.32 10.86 -35.55
N ALA A 957 -46.21 10.47 -36.47
CA ALA A 957 -45.87 9.56 -37.56
C ALA A 957 -44.79 10.13 -38.50
N GLN A 958 -44.85 11.42 -38.83
CA GLN A 958 -43.83 12.05 -39.67
C GLN A 958 -42.45 12.06 -38.98
N ARG A 959 -42.39 12.39 -37.69
CA ARG A 959 -41.13 12.38 -36.90
C ARG A 959 -40.54 10.98 -36.77
N LEU A 960 -41.38 9.96 -36.53
CA LEU A 960 -40.93 8.57 -36.47
C LEU A 960 -40.45 8.04 -37.83
N GLY A 961 -41.07 8.47 -38.94
CA GLY A 961 -40.60 8.16 -40.29
C GLY A 961 -39.26 8.82 -40.64
N GLU A 962 -39.03 10.05 -40.18
CA GLU A 962 -37.73 10.73 -40.30
C GLU A 962 -36.64 10.01 -39.51
N LEU A 963 -36.94 9.53 -38.30
CA LEU A 963 -36.03 8.72 -37.48
C LEU A 963 -35.69 7.37 -38.13
N LEU A 964 -36.64 6.67 -38.74
CA LEU A 964 -36.36 5.44 -39.49
C LEU A 964 -35.51 5.68 -40.74
N THR A 965 -35.74 6.81 -41.42
CA THR A 965 -34.94 7.19 -42.59
C THR A 965 -33.49 7.54 -42.19
N GLN A 966 -33.30 8.04 -40.97
CA GLN A 966 -31.98 8.27 -40.39
C GLN A 966 -31.33 6.97 -39.95
N LEU A 967 -32.04 6.10 -39.23
CA LEU A 967 -31.57 4.76 -38.81
C LEU A 967 -31.20 3.86 -39.99
N GLY A 968 -31.95 3.89 -41.10
CA GLY A 968 -31.65 3.10 -42.30
C GLY A 968 -30.46 3.59 -43.13
N ARG A 969 -29.79 4.69 -42.74
CA ARG A 969 -28.52 5.15 -43.34
C ARG A 969 -27.28 4.58 -42.63
N PHE A 970 -27.47 3.98 -41.47
CA PHE A 970 -26.46 3.22 -40.72
C PHE A 970 -26.56 1.74 -41.06
#